data_AF-A0A9P4V004-F1
#
_entry.id   AF-A0A9P4V004-F1
#
_cell.length_a   1.000
_cell.length_b   1.000
_cell.length_c   1.000
_cell.angle_alpha   90.00
_cell.angle_beta   90.00
_cell.angle_gamma   90.00
#
_symmetry.space_group_name_H-M   'P 1'
#
loop_
_entity.id
_entity.type
_entity.pdbx_description
1 polymer ?
#
loop_
_entity_poly.entity_id
_entity_poly.type
_entity_poly.pdbx_seq_one_letter_code
_entity_poly.pdbx_strand_id
1 'polypeptide(L)'
;MNATSWDNEAEAYLRMVYSQQASIGKKGGFPSAFPSTLFEISWVLDTLLEAGFDRDDFLLEDIRKLTVLLETNLKSQAGICQNDLSAGAARLEPQCRAYAKSVRNRRVFHYIVKCASFLSKTWMHNDGPDKWHTSVHYPMMLIAQAFTLLLKRWGKNELDHDAIPTKLVYQDVPRTLLDILSQTMGLQQADGSWESKREVTAYAILTLAPLLSLPWVDFLKPEGIACMYRGKAYLEDGRSSWREAEVLWIEKTAYSSKNLAHAYCLAASKIVVPMSSTSHRITELFPVQMSKKMARMLGFFAHVAPFSEAPKWKLQLSLLQSAQYASALKEARYAIFPRMEKASDEKYQEYIPFTWIGCRDHLSSSIPGEALWEMMLISMFNFQVDAFMETTAWDQYKGRLPELKAFILKKVLRTNGMANGSSHAVNGDTKGASNGVLKHEGRLMNGDAKPVVNGNHLAPAAQLNGDSINVPTSHNGATKIGASADDDTNESNGSTMTNGTRNRKDSGKGLQGLNGDLVEETLTKFVNHALQHPKVLNSPPSMRAWLAHEMQTFLLAHITHMEDCIEMAESSDVSNDSATWSKPRTTFFNWVKTTSADHTSCPYSFVFFLCLIGEKGKDMIATIQQRYALEDACHHLATMCRQYNDFGSVVRDQEERNLNSVNFPEFVTTEDRLMSSKELTERRKSDLLAVAEYERRCLARVIGELDESLDAKTMQKLALFIQVTDLYGQIYVARDIGIRHMEAANPRRKE
;
A
#
# COMPACT_ATOMS: atom_id res chain seq x y z
N MET A 1 -44.66 0.11 17.49
CA MET A 1 -44.60 1.52 17.02
C MET A 1 -44.57 2.40 18.24
N ASN A 2 -43.62 3.34 18.33
CA ASN A 2 -43.50 4.29 19.45
C ASN A 2 -44.05 5.69 19.08
N ALA A 3 -44.93 5.76 18.07
CA ALA A 3 -45.57 7.02 17.70
C ALA A 3 -46.58 7.40 18.79
N THR A 4 -46.56 8.68 19.20
CA THR A 4 -47.44 9.22 20.25
C THR A 4 -48.89 9.38 19.79
N SER A 5 -49.16 9.31 18.49
CA SER A 5 -50.49 9.35 17.89
C SER A 5 -50.55 8.46 16.64
N TRP A 6 -51.76 8.02 16.29
CA TRP A 6 -52.00 7.24 15.08
C TRP A 6 -51.95 8.13 13.84
N ASP A 7 -51.24 7.68 12.81
CA ASP A 7 -51.09 8.39 11.54
C ASP A 7 -51.80 7.61 10.42
N ASN A 8 -52.92 8.16 9.94
CA ASN A 8 -53.74 7.56 8.89
C ASN A 8 -53.03 7.55 7.53
N GLU A 9 -52.13 8.51 7.26
CA GLU A 9 -51.38 8.57 6.01
C GLU A 9 -50.31 7.48 5.99
N ALA A 10 -49.59 7.31 7.10
CA ALA A 10 -48.63 6.22 7.26
C ALA A 10 -49.31 4.83 7.17
N GLU A 11 -50.48 4.65 7.78
CA GLU A 11 -51.26 3.42 7.65
C GLU A 11 -51.71 3.18 6.20
N ALA A 12 -52.28 4.19 5.53
CA ALA A 12 -52.70 4.08 4.15
C ALA A 12 -51.55 3.72 3.22
N TYR A 13 -50.38 4.32 3.43
CA TYR A 13 -49.15 3.98 2.73
C TYR A 13 -48.75 2.51 2.98
N LEU A 14 -48.69 2.04 4.23
CA LEU A 14 -48.34 0.64 4.52
C LEU A 14 -49.35 -0.35 3.90
N ARG A 15 -50.64 -0.04 3.93
CA ARG A 15 -51.69 -0.83 3.28
C ARG A 15 -51.52 -0.88 1.77
N MET A 16 -51.17 0.24 1.15
CA MET A 16 -50.85 0.32 -0.28
C MET A 16 -49.65 -0.57 -0.61
N VAL A 17 -48.54 -0.43 0.14
CA VAL A 17 -47.33 -1.24 -0.07
C VAL A 17 -47.64 -2.72 0.09
N TYR A 18 -48.34 -3.10 1.16
CA TYR A 18 -48.77 -4.48 1.40
C TYR A 18 -49.59 -5.03 0.24
N SER A 19 -50.58 -4.26 -0.24
CA SER A 19 -51.47 -4.67 -1.33
C SER A 19 -50.68 -4.87 -2.64
N GLN A 20 -49.71 -4.00 -2.93
CA GLN A 20 -48.87 -4.11 -4.11
C GLN A 20 -47.83 -5.24 -4.01
N GLN A 21 -47.30 -5.54 -2.83
CA GLN A 21 -46.43 -6.71 -2.64
C GLN A 21 -47.22 -8.01 -2.74
N ALA A 22 -48.43 -8.04 -2.18
CA ALA A 22 -49.32 -9.20 -2.24
C ALA A 22 -49.74 -9.53 -3.69
N SER A 23 -49.97 -8.52 -4.53
CA SER A 23 -50.34 -8.71 -5.94
C SER A 23 -49.23 -9.35 -6.79
N ILE A 24 -47.96 -9.19 -6.38
CA ILE A 24 -46.80 -9.85 -7.01
C ILE A 24 -46.36 -11.12 -6.27
N GLY A 25 -47.24 -11.67 -5.42
CA GLY A 25 -47.04 -12.96 -4.76
C GLY A 25 -46.21 -12.92 -3.46
N LYS A 26 -45.78 -11.74 -3.00
CA LYS A 26 -45.08 -11.59 -1.72
C LYS A 26 -46.09 -11.34 -0.59
N LYS A 27 -46.41 -12.39 0.18
CA LYS A 27 -47.37 -12.31 1.29
C LYS A 27 -46.65 -12.03 2.62
N GLY A 28 -47.05 -10.98 3.32
CA GLY A 28 -46.62 -10.70 4.70
C GLY A 28 -45.29 -9.96 4.88
N GLY A 29 -44.60 -9.59 3.81
CA GLY A 29 -43.32 -8.87 3.86
C GLY A 29 -43.38 -7.46 3.28
N PHE A 30 -42.52 -6.57 3.77
CA PHE A 30 -42.32 -5.22 3.24
C PHE A 30 -40.89 -5.09 2.67
N PRO A 31 -40.70 -4.39 1.54
CA PRO A 31 -39.36 -4.09 1.02
C PRO A 31 -38.64 -3.07 1.91
N SER A 32 -37.30 -3.03 1.84
CA SER A 32 -36.49 -2.04 2.59
C SER A 32 -36.78 -0.60 2.16
N ALA A 33 -37.08 -0.38 0.88
CA ALA A 33 -37.45 0.93 0.32
C ALA A 33 -38.64 0.79 -0.64
N PHE A 34 -39.61 1.72 -0.58
CA PHE A 34 -40.74 1.76 -1.50
C PHE A 34 -41.33 3.18 -1.67
N PRO A 35 -41.62 3.66 -2.89
CA PRO A 35 -41.17 3.12 -4.16
C PRO A 35 -39.68 3.42 -4.40
N SER A 36 -38.97 2.51 -5.09
CA SER A 36 -37.57 2.70 -5.54
C SER A 36 -37.48 3.16 -7.01
N THR A 37 -38.59 3.62 -7.59
CA THR A 37 -38.78 3.80 -9.04
C THR A 37 -37.76 4.72 -9.70
N LEU A 38 -37.41 5.86 -9.10
CA LEU A 38 -36.45 6.80 -9.69
C LEU A 38 -35.03 6.23 -9.72
N PHE A 39 -34.60 5.64 -8.60
CA PHE A 39 -33.34 4.91 -8.49
C PHE A 39 -33.25 3.79 -9.53
N GLU A 40 -34.25 2.90 -9.61
CA GLU A 40 -34.22 1.79 -10.56
C GLU A 40 -34.22 2.26 -12.02
N ILE A 41 -35.06 3.23 -12.38
CA ILE A 41 -35.12 3.75 -13.76
C ILE A 41 -33.80 4.39 -14.17
N SER A 42 -33.23 5.24 -13.32
CA SER A 42 -31.99 5.96 -13.64
C SER A 42 -30.82 4.99 -13.78
N TRP A 43 -30.67 4.02 -12.88
CA TRP A 43 -29.62 3.00 -12.96
C TRP A 43 -29.78 2.07 -14.16
N VAL A 44 -31.00 1.62 -14.47
CA VAL A 44 -31.27 0.75 -15.63
C VAL A 44 -30.94 1.46 -16.93
N LEU A 45 -31.43 2.69 -17.11
CA LEU A 45 -31.18 3.46 -18.34
C LEU A 45 -29.69 3.76 -18.52
N ASP A 46 -29.02 4.23 -17.48
CA ASP A 46 -27.59 4.53 -17.52
C ASP A 46 -26.77 3.30 -17.90
N THR A 47 -27.00 2.17 -17.22
CA THR A 47 -26.30 0.90 -17.44
C THR A 47 -26.48 0.37 -18.87
N LEU A 48 -27.70 0.42 -19.42
CA LEU A 48 -27.96 -0.05 -20.78
C LEU A 48 -27.34 0.88 -21.82
N LEU A 49 -27.47 2.21 -21.66
CA LEU A 49 -26.88 3.17 -22.61
C LEU A 49 -25.35 3.07 -22.63
N GLU A 50 -24.70 2.92 -21.47
CA GLU A 50 -23.24 2.74 -21.37
C GLU A 50 -22.76 1.46 -22.05
N ALA A 51 -23.56 0.39 -22.03
CA ALA A 51 -23.24 -0.88 -22.68
C ALA A 51 -23.47 -0.88 -24.21
N GLY A 52 -23.91 0.25 -24.78
CA GLY A 52 -24.11 0.42 -26.21
C GLY A 52 -25.52 0.10 -26.70
N PHE A 53 -26.53 0.15 -25.83
CA PHE A 53 -27.92 0.22 -26.29
C PHE A 53 -28.23 1.64 -26.82
N ASP A 54 -28.88 1.73 -27.98
CA ASP A 54 -29.32 2.99 -28.57
C ASP A 54 -30.81 3.23 -28.26
N ARG A 55 -31.31 4.44 -28.49
CA ARG A 55 -32.71 4.83 -28.35
C ARG A 55 -33.66 3.91 -29.11
N ASP A 56 -33.22 3.39 -30.25
CA ASP A 56 -33.99 2.50 -31.11
C ASP A 56 -34.11 1.07 -30.53
N ASP A 57 -33.28 0.69 -29.55
CA ASP A 57 -33.41 -0.57 -28.83
C ASP A 57 -34.57 -0.55 -27.81
N PHE A 58 -35.18 0.61 -27.57
CA PHE A 58 -36.28 0.78 -26.63
C PHE A 58 -37.57 1.17 -27.36
N LEU A 59 -38.71 0.80 -26.78
CA LEU A 59 -39.99 1.30 -27.28
C LEU A 59 -40.05 2.81 -27.07
N LEU A 60 -40.26 3.56 -28.17
CA LEU A 60 -40.29 5.02 -28.16
C LEU A 60 -41.32 5.58 -27.16
N GLU A 61 -42.46 4.90 -27.01
CA GLU A 61 -43.48 5.26 -26.04
C GLU A 61 -42.97 5.16 -24.59
N ASP A 62 -42.21 4.12 -24.27
CA ASP A 62 -41.67 3.88 -22.93
C ASP A 62 -40.53 4.84 -22.60
N ILE A 63 -39.60 5.09 -23.52
CA ILE A 63 -38.57 6.15 -23.32
C ILE A 63 -39.23 7.50 -23.08
N ARG A 64 -40.28 7.85 -23.83
CA ARG A 64 -40.99 9.12 -23.63
C ARG A 64 -41.61 9.19 -22.24
N LYS A 65 -42.28 8.13 -21.79
CA LYS A 65 -42.84 8.06 -20.42
C LYS A 65 -41.77 8.21 -19.36
N LEU A 66 -40.64 7.50 -19.48
CA LEU A 66 -39.52 7.58 -18.55
C LEU A 66 -38.87 8.96 -18.56
N THR A 67 -38.71 9.57 -19.73
CA THR A 67 -38.16 10.92 -19.88
C THR A 67 -39.05 11.96 -19.18
N VAL A 68 -40.37 11.93 -19.45
CA VAL A 68 -41.34 12.81 -18.79
C VAL A 68 -41.33 12.61 -17.28
N LEU A 69 -41.29 11.36 -16.81
CA LEU A 69 -41.22 11.06 -15.38
C LEU A 69 -39.95 11.65 -14.74
N LEU A 70 -38.78 11.44 -15.34
CA LEU A 70 -37.51 11.96 -14.83
C LEU A 70 -37.48 13.50 -14.86
N GLU A 71 -37.91 14.12 -15.95
CA GLU A 71 -37.95 15.58 -16.07
C GLU A 71 -38.89 16.23 -15.05
N THR A 72 -40.09 15.68 -14.86
CA THR A 72 -41.05 16.20 -13.87
C THR A 72 -40.48 16.11 -12.47
N ASN A 73 -39.85 14.97 -12.12
CA ASN A 73 -39.25 14.78 -10.80
C ASN A 73 -38.03 15.70 -10.58
N LEU A 74 -37.17 15.88 -11.57
CA LEU A 74 -36.03 16.81 -11.52
C LEU A 74 -36.48 18.25 -11.27
N LYS A 75 -37.55 18.68 -11.96
CA LYS A 75 -38.13 20.03 -11.79
C LYS A 75 -38.73 20.21 -10.40
N SER A 76 -39.46 19.21 -9.88
CA SER A 76 -40.08 19.28 -8.56
C SER A 76 -39.09 19.23 -7.39
N GLN A 77 -37.91 18.61 -7.58
CA GLN A 77 -36.90 18.40 -6.54
C GLN A 77 -35.68 19.34 -6.68
N ALA A 78 -35.84 20.48 -7.34
CA ALA A 78 -34.79 21.50 -7.53
C ALA A 78 -33.45 20.95 -8.08
N GLY A 79 -33.52 19.95 -8.96
CA GLY A 79 -32.34 19.38 -9.65
C GLY A 79 -31.71 18.15 -8.99
N ILE A 80 -32.25 17.65 -7.88
CA ILE A 80 -31.80 16.42 -7.22
C ILE A 80 -32.81 15.31 -7.51
N CYS A 81 -32.39 14.15 -8.01
CA CYS A 81 -33.23 12.95 -7.97
C CYS A 81 -32.83 12.13 -6.74
N GLN A 82 -33.65 12.17 -5.68
CA GLN A 82 -33.56 11.32 -4.49
C GLN A 82 -32.46 11.69 -3.47
N ASN A 83 -32.78 11.57 -2.17
CA ASN A 83 -31.95 12.00 -1.02
C ASN A 83 -30.73 11.10 -0.70
N ASP A 84 -30.36 10.14 -1.56
CA ASP A 84 -29.20 9.26 -1.36
C ASP A 84 -27.92 9.82 -2.00
N LEU A 85 -27.49 10.96 -1.47
CA LEU A 85 -26.36 11.78 -1.93
C LEU A 85 -24.96 11.16 -1.79
N SER A 86 -24.81 9.88 -1.46
CA SER A 86 -23.47 9.29 -1.22
C SER A 86 -23.06 8.11 -2.09
N ALA A 87 -23.96 7.57 -2.93
CA ALA A 87 -23.59 6.62 -3.99
C ALA A 87 -23.44 7.33 -5.36
N GLY A 88 -24.17 8.42 -5.58
CA GLY A 88 -24.20 9.15 -6.86
C GLY A 88 -22.97 10.02 -7.18
N ALA A 89 -21.99 10.11 -6.26
CA ALA A 89 -20.79 10.91 -6.49
C ALA A 89 -19.83 10.33 -7.58
N ALA A 90 -20.05 9.08 -8.01
CA ALA A 90 -19.19 8.38 -8.97
C ALA A 90 -19.69 8.41 -10.42
N ARG A 91 -20.96 8.70 -10.70
CA ARG A 91 -21.53 8.69 -12.07
C ARG A 91 -22.21 10.01 -12.41
N LEU A 92 -21.39 11.00 -12.76
CA LEU A 92 -21.79 12.30 -13.28
C LEU A 92 -22.00 12.25 -14.82
N GLU A 93 -22.98 11.50 -15.33
CA GLU A 93 -23.25 11.47 -16.79
C GLU A 93 -24.51 12.22 -17.23
N PRO A 94 -25.70 12.04 -16.62
CA PRO A 94 -26.90 12.74 -17.11
C PRO A 94 -26.86 14.25 -16.80
N GLN A 95 -26.42 14.63 -15.59
CA GLN A 95 -26.28 16.04 -15.19
C GLN A 95 -25.16 16.75 -15.99
N CYS A 96 -24.08 16.04 -16.35
CA CYS A 96 -22.98 16.63 -17.11
C CYS A 96 -23.27 16.81 -18.60
N ARG A 97 -24.15 16.03 -19.23
CA ARG A 97 -24.46 16.25 -20.67
C ARG A 97 -25.22 17.54 -20.92
N ALA A 98 -26.14 17.92 -20.03
CA ALA A 98 -26.87 19.19 -20.13
C ALA A 98 -26.00 20.38 -19.72
N TYR A 99 -25.12 20.22 -18.71
CA TYR A 99 -24.21 21.29 -18.26
C TYR A 99 -22.96 21.46 -19.15
N ALA A 100 -22.41 20.40 -19.75
CA ALA A 100 -21.20 20.47 -20.57
C ALA A 100 -21.42 21.11 -21.96
N LYS A 101 -22.67 21.13 -22.46
CA LYS A 101 -23.02 21.93 -23.63
C LYS A 101 -23.09 23.43 -23.32
N SER A 102 -23.14 23.81 -22.04
CA SER A 102 -23.26 25.17 -21.57
C SER A 102 -22.05 25.55 -20.69
N VAL A 103 -21.00 26.03 -21.36
CA VAL A 103 -19.90 26.82 -20.78
C VAL A 103 -18.87 26.00 -19.97
N ARG A 104 -17.59 26.33 -20.19
CA ARG A 104 -16.42 26.03 -19.35
C ARG A 104 -16.66 26.45 -17.89
N ASN A 105 -17.47 25.71 -17.15
CA ASN A 105 -17.80 26.06 -15.78
C ASN A 105 -16.73 25.48 -14.84
N ARG A 106 -15.75 26.32 -14.48
CA ARG A 106 -14.65 25.98 -13.54
C ARG A 106 -15.14 25.32 -12.25
N ARG A 107 -16.36 25.61 -11.79
CA ARG A 107 -16.93 24.99 -10.57
C ARG A 107 -17.15 23.49 -10.73
N VAL A 108 -17.57 23.01 -11.91
CA VAL A 108 -17.82 21.58 -12.16
C VAL A 108 -16.49 20.81 -12.22
N PHE A 109 -15.47 21.38 -12.87
CA PHE A 109 -14.14 20.75 -12.95
C PHE A 109 -13.50 20.54 -11.58
N HIS A 110 -13.65 21.52 -10.67
CA HIS A 110 -13.14 21.39 -9.30
C HIS A 110 -13.74 20.18 -8.58
N TYR A 111 -15.05 19.94 -8.72
CA TYR A 111 -15.70 18.77 -8.09
C TYR A 111 -15.26 17.46 -8.72
N ILE A 112 -15.06 17.39 -10.04
CA ILE A 112 -14.54 16.19 -10.71
C ILE A 112 -13.16 15.82 -10.16
N VAL A 113 -12.26 16.80 -10.05
CA VAL A 113 -10.90 16.59 -9.51
C VAL A 113 -10.96 16.17 -8.05
N LYS A 114 -11.80 16.83 -7.23
CA LYS A 114 -12.01 16.47 -5.83
C LYS A 114 -12.52 15.03 -5.67
N CYS A 115 -13.52 14.63 -6.46
CA CYS A 115 -14.05 13.27 -6.45
C CYS A 115 -13.00 12.24 -6.90
N ALA A 116 -12.30 12.49 -8.00
CA ALA A 116 -11.26 11.58 -8.49
C ALA A 116 -10.10 11.41 -7.48
N SER A 117 -9.72 12.50 -6.82
CA SER A 117 -8.68 12.48 -5.78
C SER A 117 -9.16 11.72 -4.54
N PHE A 118 -10.40 11.95 -4.11
CA PHE A 118 -11.04 11.23 -3.02
C PHE A 118 -11.11 9.73 -3.32
N LEU A 119 -11.63 9.34 -4.48
CA LEU A 119 -11.75 7.94 -4.89
C LEU A 119 -10.38 7.24 -4.97
N SER A 120 -9.38 7.89 -5.56
CA SER A 120 -8.02 7.31 -5.63
C SER A 120 -7.41 7.12 -4.24
N LYS A 121 -7.61 8.10 -3.34
CA LYS A 121 -7.13 8.01 -1.96
C LYS A 121 -7.86 6.92 -1.19
N THR A 122 -9.19 6.86 -1.26
CA THR A 122 -10.00 5.85 -0.60
C THR A 122 -9.66 4.45 -1.11
N TRP A 123 -9.43 4.29 -2.42
CA TRP A 123 -9.01 3.02 -3.02
C TRP A 123 -7.72 2.47 -2.39
N MET A 124 -6.75 3.33 -2.08
CA MET A 124 -5.48 2.91 -1.44
C MET A 124 -5.68 2.26 -0.06
N HIS A 125 -6.74 2.61 0.67
CA HIS A 125 -7.03 2.02 1.98
C HIS A 125 -7.75 0.66 1.83
N ASN A 126 -8.41 0.43 0.69
CA ASN A 126 -9.13 -0.79 0.29
C ASN A 126 -9.93 -1.44 1.44
N ASP A 127 -10.90 -0.69 1.99
CA ASP A 127 -11.72 -1.10 3.14
C ASP A 127 -12.81 -2.15 2.81
N GLY A 128 -12.63 -2.91 1.72
CA GLY A 128 -13.59 -3.92 1.27
C GLY A 128 -14.76 -3.32 0.47
N PRO A 129 -15.95 -3.95 0.51
CA PRO A 129 -17.09 -3.50 -0.27
C PRO A 129 -17.61 -2.14 0.22
N ASP A 130 -18.31 -1.40 -0.64
CA ASP A 130 -18.86 -0.11 -0.23
C ASP A 130 -20.01 -0.29 0.78
N LYS A 131 -20.44 0.82 1.40
CA LYS A 131 -21.52 0.78 2.40
C LYS A 131 -22.91 0.45 1.83
N TRP A 132 -23.04 0.39 0.51
CA TRP A 132 -24.31 0.24 -0.22
C TRP A 132 -24.43 -1.12 -0.92
N HIS A 133 -23.36 -1.90 -0.96
CA HIS A 133 -23.28 -3.13 -1.73
C HIS A 133 -22.39 -4.15 -1.01
N THR A 134 -22.74 -5.43 -1.08
CA THR A 134 -22.00 -6.50 -0.37
C THR A 134 -20.75 -6.98 -1.10
N SER A 135 -20.69 -6.80 -2.42
CA SER A 135 -19.55 -7.21 -3.25
C SER A 135 -18.68 -6.01 -3.65
N VAL A 136 -17.36 -6.20 -3.62
CA VAL A 136 -16.34 -5.24 -4.07
C VAL A 136 -16.37 -4.96 -5.57
N HIS A 137 -16.92 -5.88 -6.37
CA HIS A 137 -16.96 -5.73 -7.83
C HIS A 137 -17.86 -4.57 -8.28
N TYR A 138 -18.87 -4.21 -7.48
CA TYR A 138 -19.73 -3.07 -7.78
C TYR A 138 -18.96 -1.73 -7.74
N PRO A 139 -18.30 -1.33 -6.63
CA PRO A 139 -17.52 -0.10 -6.61
C PRO A 139 -16.31 -0.15 -7.58
N MET A 140 -15.71 -1.32 -7.82
CA MET A 140 -14.67 -1.50 -8.84
C MET A 140 -15.15 -1.10 -10.24
N MET A 141 -16.34 -1.57 -10.65
CA MET A 141 -16.95 -1.22 -11.92
C MET A 141 -17.16 0.29 -12.03
N LEU A 142 -17.75 0.91 -10.99
CA LEU A 142 -18.02 2.34 -10.97
C LEU A 142 -16.74 3.17 -11.13
N ILE A 143 -15.70 2.85 -10.35
CA ILE A 143 -14.43 3.57 -10.39
C ILE A 143 -13.75 3.37 -11.75
N ALA A 144 -13.71 2.14 -12.27
CA ALA A 144 -13.09 1.84 -13.56
C ALA A 144 -13.74 2.61 -14.71
N GLN A 145 -15.07 2.63 -14.77
CA GLN A 145 -15.81 3.39 -15.78
C GLN A 145 -15.58 4.90 -15.63
N ALA A 146 -15.70 5.44 -14.42
CA ALA A 146 -15.52 6.87 -14.15
C ALA A 146 -14.11 7.36 -14.49
N PHE A 147 -13.07 6.62 -14.09
CA PHE A 147 -11.68 6.98 -14.35
C PHE A 147 -11.29 6.78 -15.82
N THR A 148 -11.82 5.74 -16.48
CA THR A 148 -11.63 5.58 -17.93
C THR A 148 -12.30 6.73 -18.69
N LEU A 149 -13.49 7.16 -18.29
CA LEU A 149 -14.17 8.33 -18.86
C LEU A 149 -13.38 9.62 -18.61
N LEU A 150 -12.86 9.82 -17.40
CA LEU A 150 -12.00 10.95 -17.04
C LEU A 150 -10.80 11.04 -17.97
N LEU A 151 -10.08 9.93 -18.17
CA LEU A 151 -8.92 9.85 -19.07
C LEU A 151 -9.31 10.12 -20.52
N LYS A 152 -10.41 9.56 -21.00
CA LYS A 152 -10.91 9.78 -22.37
C LYS A 152 -11.23 11.26 -22.62
N ARG A 153 -11.91 11.93 -21.70
CA ARG A 153 -12.24 13.37 -21.80
C ARG A 153 -11.00 14.25 -21.66
N TRP A 154 -10.09 13.90 -20.74
CA TRP A 154 -8.79 14.56 -20.60
C TRP A 154 -7.96 14.46 -21.90
N GLY A 155 -7.88 13.27 -22.50
CA GLY A 155 -7.16 13.03 -23.74
C GLY A 155 -7.74 13.76 -24.95
N LYS A 156 -9.04 14.11 -24.93
CA LYS A 156 -9.73 14.90 -25.96
C LYS A 156 -9.67 16.42 -25.73
N ASN A 157 -8.97 16.88 -24.68
CA ASN A 157 -8.94 18.28 -24.25
C ASN A 157 -10.33 18.84 -23.89
N GLU A 158 -11.24 17.99 -23.40
CA GLU A 158 -12.58 18.39 -22.95
C GLU A 158 -12.60 18.86 -21.48
N LEU A 159 -11.47 18.74 -20.78
CA LEU A 159 -11.30 19.13 -19.38
C LEU A 159 -10.26 20.26 -19.25
N ASP A 160 -10.44 21.14 -18.27
CA ASP A 160 -9.46 22.17 -17.91
C ASP A 160 -8.18 21.52 -17.35
N HIS A 161 -7.10 21.56 -18.12
CA HIS A 161 -5.83 20.91 -17.76
C HIS A 161 -5.17 21.55 -16.55
N ASP A 162 -5.30 22.86 -16.40
CA ASP A 162 -4.68 23.61 -15.29
C ASP A 162 -5.36 23.27 -13.96
N ALA A 163 -6.61 22.82 -14.01
CA ALA A 163 -7.37 22.40 -12.84
C ALA A 163 -7.04 20.97 -12.37
N ILE A 164 -6.41 20.13 -13.21
CA ILE A 164 -6.19 18.72 -12.93
C ILE A 164 -4.73 18.50 -12.49
N PRO A 165 -4.47 18.03 -11.25
CA PRO A 165 -3.13 17.74 -10.79
C PRO A 165 -2.45 16.68 -11.66
N THR A 166 -1.20 16.95 -12.09
CA THR A 166 -0.39 16.01 -12.88
C THR A 166 -0.32 14.64 -12.22
N LYS A 167 -0.09 14.60 -10.90
CA LYS A 167 -0.03 13.35 -10.12
C LYS A 167 -1.30 12.50 -10.27
N LEU A 168 -2.47 13.14 -10.31
CA LEU A 168 -3.75 12.44 -10.40
C LEU A 168 -3.87 11.66 -11.71
N VAL A 169 -3.51 12.28 -12.85
CA VAL A 169 -3.65 11.67 -14.18
C VAL A 169 -2.48 10.74 -14.51
N TYR A 170 -1.27 11.10 -14.12
CA TYR A 170 -0.07 10.35 -14.49
C TYR A 170 0.25 9.21 -13.52
N GLN A 171 -0.26 9.24 -12.28
CA GLN A 171 0.07 8.23 -11.26
C GLN A 171 -1.17 7.63 -10.62
N ASP A 172 -2.00 8.43 -9.94
CA ASP A 172 -3.03 7.88 -9.04
C ASP A 172 -4.15 7.17 -9.80
N VAL A 173 -4.70 7.78 -10.86
CA VAL A 173 -5.73 7.17 -11.70
C VAL A 173 -5.22 5.91 -12.43
N PRO A 174 -4.07 5.93 -13.16
CA PRO A 174 -3.53 4.72 -13.77
C PRO A 174 -3.25 3.61 -12.77
N ARG A 175 -2.70 3.93 -11.59
CA ARG A 175 -2.45 2.96 -10.52
C ARG A 175 -3.76 2.29 -10.08
N THR A 176 -4.80 3.05 -9.78
CA THR A 176 -6.11 2.51 -9.40
C THR A 176 -6.71 1.63 -10.49
N LEU A 177 -6.67 2.06 -11.76
CA LEU A 177 -7.21 1.30 -12.89
C LEU A 177 -6.49 -0.04 -13.09
N LEU A 178 -5.16 -0.05 -12.98
CA LEU A 178 -4.37 -1.28 -13.11
C LEU A 178 -4.58 -2.23 -11.93
N ASP A 179 -4.76 -1.69 -10.73
CA ASP A 179 -5.09 -2.48 -9.55
C ASP A 179 -6.49 -3.12 -9.66
N ILE A 180 -7.49 -2.35 -10.10
CA ILE A 180 -8.83 -2.88 -10.39
C ILE A 180 -8.77 -3.96 -11.49
N LEU A 181 -7.98 -3.76 -12.54
CA LEU A 181 -7.80 -4.75 -13.61
C LEU A 181 -7.20 -6.06 -13.06
N SER A 182 -6.12 -5.95 -12.30
CA SER A 182 -5.42 -7.11 -11.71
C SER A 182 -6.35 -7.89 -10.77
N GLN A 183 -7.05 -7.19 -9.87
CA GLN A 183 -8.02 -7.81 -8.98
C GLN A 183 -9.19 -8.44 -9.74
N THR A 184 -9.76 -7.76 -10.74
CA THR A 184 -10.89 -8.30 -11.53
C THR A 184 -10.47 -9.58 -12.25
N MET A 185 -9.33 -9.59 -12.93
CA MET A 185 -8.84 -10.79 -13.62
C MET A 185 -8.45 -11.91 -12.64
N GLY A 186 -7.86 -11.57 -11.49
CA GLY A 186 -7.38 -12.53 -10.49
C GLY A 186 -8.48 -13.19 -9.67
N LEU A 187 -9.63 -12.53 -9.48
CA LEU A 187 -10.76 -13.04 -8.70
C LEU A 187 -11.76 -13.90 -9.51
N GLN A 188 -11.52 -14.11 -10.82
CA GLN A 188 -12.38 -14.97 -11.62
C GLN A 188 -12.27 -16.42 -11.13
N GLN A 189 -13.41 -17.05 -10.90
CA GLN A 189 -13.50 -18.45 -10.52
C GLN A 189 -13.34 -19.39 -11.73
N ALA A 190 -13.09 -20.66 -11.47
CA ALA A 190 -12.86 -21.67 -12.51
C ALA A 190 -14.07 -21.85 -13.45
N ASP A 191 -15.29 -21.59 -12.97
CA ASP A 191 -16.54 -21.61 -13.75
C ASP A 191 -16.74 -20.35 -14.62
N GLY A 192 -15.79 -19.40 -14.58
CA GLY A 192 -15.86 -18.12 -15.29
C GLY A 192 -16.59 -17.02 -14.55
N SER A 193 -17.24 -17.32 -13.42
CA SER A 193 -18.00 -16.36 -12.63
C SER A 193 -17.12 -15.51 -11.72
N TRP A 194 -17.73 -14.48 -11.14
CA TRP A 194 -17.24 -13.84 -9.93
C TRP A 194 -18.23 -14.09 -8.79
N GLU A 195 -17.71 -14.61 -7.68
CA GLU A 195 -18.48 -15.00 -6.49
C GLU A 195 -19.63 -15.99 -6.76
N SER A 196 -19.62 -16.72 -7.89
CA SER A 196 -20.75 -17.56 -8.33
C SER A 196 -22.09 -16.82 -8.40
N LYS A 197 -22.06 -15.49 -8.64
CA LYS A 197 -23.24 -14.62 -8.68
C LYS A 197 -23.36 -13.95 -10.04
N ARG A 198 -24.58 -13.89 -10.57
CA ARG A 198 -24.86 -13.34 -11.91
C ARG A 198 -24.64 -11.83 -11.96
N GLU A 199 -25.25 -11.10 -11.04
CA GLU A 199 -25.12 -9.64 -10.97
C GLU A 199 -23.65 -9.21 -10.72
N VAL A 200 -22.92 -9.95 -9.88
CA VAL A 200 -21.48 -9.71 -9.63
C VAL A 200 -20.62 -10.03 -10.87
N THR A 201 -20.89 -11.13 -11.57
CA THR A 201 -20.21 -11.46 -12.83
C THR A 201 -20.46 -10.39 -13.89
N ALA A 202 -21.67 -9.84 -13.96
CA ALA A 202 -21.98 -8.72 -14.83
C ALA A 202 -21.14 -7.48 -14.49
N TYR A 203 -20.96 -7.14 -13.20
CA TYR A 203 -20.07 -6.04 -12.78
C TYR A 203 -18.63 -6.24 -13.24
N ALA A 204 -18.09 -7.46 -13.09
CA ALA A 204 -16.74 -7.76 -13.53
C ALA A 204 -16.56 -7.62 -15.05
N ILE A 205 -17.52 -8.09 -15.85
CA ILE A 205 -17.50 -7.92 -17.32
C ILE A 205 -17.56 -6.44 -17.71
N LEU A 206 -18.44 -5.67 -17.07
CA LEU A 206 -18.59 -4.22 -17.27
C LEU A 206 -17.37 -3.43 -16.77
N THR A 207 -16.56 -4.01 -15.87
CA THR A 207 -15.27 -3.47 -15.43
C THR A 207 -14.18 -3.73 -16.47
N LEU A 208 -14.10 -4.96 -17.00
CA LEU A 208 -13.06 -5.37 -17.96
C LEU A 208 -13.16 -4.62 -19.28
N ALA A 209 -14.36 -4.45 -19.83
CA ALA A 209 -14.54 -3.83 -21.15
C ALA A 209 -13.91 -2.42 -21.29
N PRO A 210 -14.16 -1.44 -20.40
CA PRO A 210 -13.51 -0.13 -20.49
C PRO A 210 -12.00 -0.20 -20.19
N LEU A 211 -11.55 -1.02 -19.24
CA LEU A 211 -10.13 -1.15 -18.89
C LEU A 211 -9.31 -1.69 -20.07
N LEU A 212 -9.82 -2.71 -20.74
CA LEU A 212 -9.18 -3.31 -21.92
C LEU A 212 -9.21 -2.40 -23.16
N SER A 213 -9.92 -1.26 -23.11
CA SER A 213 -9.84 -0.22 -24.16
C SER A 213 -8.64 0.70 -24.02
N LEU A 214 -7.92 0.66 -22.89
CA LEU A 214 -6.75 1.50 -22.65
C LEU A 214 -5.52 0.96 -23.42
N PRO A 215 -4.73 1.83 -24.07
CA PRO A 215 -3.66 1.39 -24.98
C PRO A 215 -2.49 0.72 -24.23
N TRP A 216 -2.22 1.10 -22.99
CA TRP A 216 -1.11 0.55 -22.22
C TRP A 216 -1.34 -0.88 -21.71
N VAL A 217 -2.55 -1.42 -21.88
CA VAL A 217 -2.86 -2.83 -21.58
C VAL A 217 -3.07 -3.66 -22.86
N ASP A 218 -2.64 -3.17 -24.03
CA ASP A 218 -2.81 -3.88 -25.31
C ASP A 218 -2.23 -5.30 -25.29
N PHE A 219 -1.11 -5.51 -24.59
CA PHE A 219 -0.49 -6.83 -24.43
C PHE A 219 -1.33 -7.81 -23.60
N LEU A 220 -2.29 -7.33 -22.80
CA LEU A 220 -3.22 -8.14 -21.99
C LEU A 220 -4.54 -8.40 -22.69
N LYS A 221 -4.81 -7.76 -23.84
CA LYS A 221 -6.10 -7.91 -24.52
C LYS A 221 -6.48 -9.37 -24.78
N PRO A 222 -5.60 -10.27 -25.27
CA PRO A 222 -5.98 -11.66 -25.50
C PRO A 222 -6.50 -12.34 -24.23
N GLU A 223 -5.74 -12.25 -23.13
CA GLU A 223 -6.09 -12.88 -21.85
C GLU A 223 -7.27 -12.19 -21.15
N GLY A 224 -7.33 -10.86 -21.19
CA GLY A 224 -8.42 -10.07 -20.63
C GLY A 224 -9.73 -10.28 -21.37
N ILE A 225 -9.70 -10.36 -22.70
CA ILE A 225 -10.86 -10.69 -23.52
C ILE A 225 -11.31 -12.12 -23.22
N ALA A 226 -10.39 -13.09 -23.18
CA ALA A 226 -10.74 -14.46 -22.81
C ALA A 226 -11.39 -14.55 -21.41
N CYS A 227 -10.87 -13.79 -20.43
CA CYS A 227 -11.47 -13.63 -19.11
C CYS A 227 -12.90 -13.10 -19.18
N MET A 228 -13.12 -12.02 -19.94
CA MET A 228 -14.44 -11.45 -20.16
C MET A 228 -15.42 -12.46 -20.81
N TYR A 229 -14.97 -13.23 -21.80
CA TYR A 229 -15.82 -14.22 -22.49
C TYR A 229 -16.17 -15.42 -21.62
N ARG A 230 -15.30 -15.88 -20.72
CA ARG A 230 -15.66 -16.90 -19.72
C ARG A 230 -16.78 -16.41 -18.81
N GLY A 231 -16.72 -15.14 -18.37
CA GLY A 231 -17.81 -14.53 -17.61
C GLY A 231 -19.11 -14.44 -18.40
N LYS A 232 -19.04 -14.08 -19.69
CA LYS A 232 -20.22 -14.07 -20.56
C LYS A 232 -20.83 -15.46 -20.73
N ALA A 233 -20.00 -16.50 -20.89
CA ALA A 233 -20.48 -17.87 -20.99
C ALA A 233 -21.26 -18.26 -19.72
N TYR A 234 -20.71 -17.97 -18.53
CA TYR A 234 -21.41 -18.16 -17.26
C TYR A 234 -22.77 -17.45 -17.21
N LEU A 235 -22.85 -16.20 -17.69
CA LEU A 235 -24.12 -15.47 -17.72
C LEU A 235 -25.13 -16.05 -18.72
N GLU A 236 -24.69 -16.50 -19.90
CA GLU A 236 -25.58 -17.11 -20.90
C GLU A 236 -26.13 -18.46 -20.41
N ASP A 237 -25.33 -19.27 -19.72
CA ASP A 237 -25.79 -20.51 -19.11
C ASP A 237 -26.88 -20.26 -18.04
N GLY A 238 -26.81 -19.11 -17.35
CA GLY A 238 -27.78 -18.68 -16.34
C GLY A 238 -28.90 -17.76 -16.85
N ARG A 239 -29.10 -17.64 -18.17
CA ARG A 239 -29.95 -16.59 -18.77
C ARG A 239 -31.40 -16.58 -18.30
N SER A 240 -32.01 -17.75 -18.10
CA SER A 240 -33.40 -17.85 -17.60
C SER A 240 -33.57 -17.27 -16.19
N SER A 241 -32.48 -17.20 -15.42
CA SER A 241 -32.48 -16.80 -14.01
C SER A 241 -31.92 -15.39 -13.77
N TRP A 242 -31.69 -14.58 -14.81
CA TRP A 242 -31.20 -13.19 -14.64
C TRP A 242 -32.10 -12.30 -13.77
N ARG A 243 -33.40 -12.64 -13.65
CA ARG A 243 -34.36 -11.93 -12.79
C ARG A 243 -34.44 -12.47 -11.36
N GLU A 244 -33.77 -13.58 -11.08
CA GLU A 244 -33.60 -14.13 -9.74
C GLU A 244 -32.44 -13.39 -9.05
N ALA A 245 -32.72 -12.14 -8.68
CA ALA A 245 -31.71 -11.23 -8.11
C ALA A 245 -31.15 -11.72 -6.78
N GLU A 246 -29.84 -11.69 -6.65
CA GLU A 246 -29.14 -11.95 -5.40
C GLU A 246 -29.32 -10.78 -4.40
N VAL A 247 -29.23 -11.07 -3.10
CA VAL A 247 -29.36 -10.07 -2.04
C VAL A 247 -28.03 -9.34 -1.85
N LEU A 248 -27.81 -8.31 -2.67
CA LEU A 248 -26.51 -7.63 -2.76
C LEU A 248 -26.50 -6.18 -2.29
N TRP A 249 -27.64 -5.50 -2.31
CA TRP A 249 -27.75 -4.07 -2.00
C TRP A 249 -27.99 -3.87 -0.51
N ILE A 250 -27.45 -2.81 0.08
CA ILE A 250 -27.51 -2.54 1.53
C ILE A 250 -28.31 -1.25 1.78
N GLU A 251 -29.29 -1.31 2.66
CA GLU A 251 -29.92 -0.14 3.31
C GLU A 251 -29.87 -0.36 4.84
N LYS A 252 -31.00 -0.44 5.54
CA LYS A 252 -31.06 -0.94 6.93
C LYS A 252 -30.77 -2.44 6.99
N THR A 253 -31.17 -3.15 5.93
CA THR A 253 -30.92 -4.57 5.73
C THR A 253 -30.50 -4.80 4.29
N ALA A 254 -29.95 -5.97 4.00
CA ALA A 254 -29.59 -6.34 2.64
C ALA A 254 -30.85 -6.67 1.82
N TYR A 255 -30.91 -6.21 0.57
CA TYR A 255 -32.03 -6.40 -0.35
C TYR A 255 -31.54 -6.69 -1.78
N SER A 256 -32.48 -7.03 -2.67
CA SER A 256 -32.24 -7.37 -4.08
C SER A 256 -33.15 -6.54 -4.99
N SER A 257 -32.68 -6.13 -6.18
CA SER A 257 -33.55 -5.55 -7.22
C SER A 257 -33.50 -6.39 -8.50
N LYS A 258 -34.67 -6.95 -8.88
CA LYS A 258 -34.81 -7.77 -10.09
C LYS A 258 -34.58 -6.97 -11.37
N ASN A 259 -34.90 -5.68 -11.35
CA ASN A 259 -34.71 -4.79 -12.49
C ASN A 259 -33.22 -4.50 -12.71
N LEU A 260 -32.48 -4.25 -11.62
CA LEU A 260 -31.04 -4.01 -11.68
C LEU A 260 -30.29 -5.27 -12.09
N ALA A 261 -30.53 -6.41 -11.43
CA ALA A 261 -29.88 -7.68 -11.77
C ALA A 261 -30.02 -8.00 -13.28
N HIS A 262 -31.24 -7.85 -13.80
CA HIS A 262 -31.52 -8.10 -15.21
C HIS A 262 -30.84 -7.09 -16.13
N ALA A 263 -30.86 -5.80 -15.80
CA ALA A 263 -30.21 -4.77 -16.60
C ALA A 263 -28.69 -4.94 -16.65
N TYR A 264 -28.05 -5.28 -15.52
CA TYR A 264 -26.62 -5.55 -15.48
C TYR A 264 -26.24 -6.79 -16.30
N CYS A 265 -26.96 -7.91 -16.15
CA CYS A 265 -26.71 -9.11 -16.94
C CYS A 265 -26.89 -8.84 -18.44
N LEU A 266 -27.95 -8.10 -18.81
CA LEU A 266 -28.22 -7.71 -20.18
C LEU A 266 -27.11 -6.80 -20.75
N ALA A 267 -26.69 -5.79 -20.00
CA ALA A 267 -25.59 -4.90 -20.35
C ALA A 267 -24.27 -5.66 -20.54
N ALA A 268 -23.94 -6.56 -19.60
CA ALA A 268 -22.75 -7.40 -19.68
C ALA A 268 -22.77 -8.36 -20.88
N SER A 269 -23.95 -8.89 -21.25
CA SER A 269 -24.09 -9.72 -22.45
C SER A 269 -23.77 -8.94 -23.73
N LYS A 270 -24.21 -7.68 -23.84
CA LYS A 270 -24.03 -6.82 -25.03
C LYS A 270 -22.66 -6.16 -25.13
N ILE A 271 -22.07 -5.73 -24.01
CA ILE A 271 -20.86 -4.89 -24.03
C ILE A 271 -19.71 -5.59 -24.75
N VAL A 272 -18.96 -4.84 -25.54
CA VAL A 272 -17.72 -5.31 -26.19
C VAL A 272 -16.58 -4.40 -25.78
N VAL A 273 -15.33 -4.87 -25.88
CA VAL A 273 -14.16 -4.00 -25.67
C VAL A 273 -14.18 -2.91 -26.75
N PRO A 274 -14.30 -1.62 -26.39
CA PRO A 274 -14.33 -0.54 -27.37
C PRO A 274 -13.04 -0.50 -28.18
N MET A 275 -13.14 -0.56 -29.52
CA MET A 275 -11.99 -0.43 -30.44
C MET A 275 -11.64 1.01 -30.81
N SER A 276 -12.21 2.01 -30.12
CA SER A 276 -12.03 3.42 -30.48
C SER A 276 -10.57 3.87 -30.44
N SER A 277 -10.15 4.69 -31.40
CA SER A 277 -8.83 5.30 -31.43
C SER A 277 -8.57 6.13 -30.17
N THR A 278 -7.62 5.72 -29.36
CA THR A 278 -7.21 6.45 -28.16
C THR A 278 -6.39 7.68 -28.54
N SER A 279 -6.61 8.80 -27.85
CA SER A 279 -5.80 10.02 -28.02
C SER A 279 -4.31 9.75 -27.77
N HIS A 280 -3.44 10.35 -28.58
CA HIS A 280 -1.98 10.30 -28.43
C HIS A 280 -1.53 10.60 -27.00
N ARG A 281 -2.19 11.56 -26.34
CA ARG A 281 -1.86 11.97 -24.97
C ARG A 281 -2.08 10.87 -23.93
N ILE A 282 -3.07 10.02 -24.12
CA ILE A 282 -3.30 8.86 -23.23
C ILE A 282 -2.23 7.80 -23.51
N THR A 283 -1.84 7.62 -24.77
CA THR A 283 -0.72 6.72 -25.14
C THR A 283 0.60 7.18 -24.51
N GLU A 284 0.85 8.49 -24.40
CA GLU A 284 2.04 9.05 -23.75
C GLU A 284 2.14 8.77 -22.25
N LEU A 285 1.03 8.44 -21.57
CA LEU A 285 1.08 7.99 -20.16
C LEU A 285 1.92 6.71 -19.99
N PHE A 286 2.17 5.99 -21.09
CA PHE A 286 2.96 4.77 -21.10
C PHE A 286 4.07 4.79 -22.20
N PRO A 287 5.20 5.49 -21.98
CA PRO A 287 6.26 5.64 -22.97
C PRO A 287 6.96 4.34 -23.38
N VAL A 288 7.48 4.30 -24.60
CA VAL A 288 8.25 3.16 -25.18
C VAL A 288 9.47 2.78 -24.33
N GLN A 289 10.10 3.73 -23.63
CA GLN A 289 11.23 3.41 -22.76
C GLN A 289 10.82 2.50 -21.60
N MET A 290 9.59 2.68 -21.09
CA MET A 290 9.05 1.83 -20.02
C MET A 290 8.82 0.40 -20.52
N SER A 291 8.36 0.20 -21.76
CA SER A 291 8.16 -1.15 -22.31
C SER A 291 9.47 -1.94 -22.45
N LYS A 292 10.55 -1.29 -22.92
CA LYS A 292 11.89 -1.92 -22.99
C LYS A 292 12.41 -2.32 -21.61
N LYS A 293 12.26 -1.44 -20.62
CA LYS A 293 12.66 -1.71 -19.23
C LYS A 293 11.86 -2.87 -18.65
N MET A 294 10.54 -2.88 -18.84
CA MET A 294 9.68 -3.97 -18.41
C MET A 294 10.04 -5.30 -19.08
N ALA A 295 10.36 -5.32 -20.37
CA ALA A 295 10.78 -6.54 -21.06
C ALA A 295 12.06 -7.14 -20.43
N ARG A 296 13.03 -6.30 -20.03
CA ARG A 296 14.23 -6.74 -19.32
C ARG A 296 13.90 -7.31 -17.94
N MET A 297 13.10 -6.60 -17.16
CA MET A 297 12.69 -7.08 -15.83
C MET A 297 11.87 -8.37 -15.92
N LEU A 298 10.99 -8.49 -16.91
CA LEU A 298 10.23 -9.71 -17.18
C LEU A 298 11.16 -10.89 -17.48
N GLY A 299 12.14 -10.69 -18.35
CA GLY A 299 13.13 -11.74 -18.66
C GLY A 299 13.93 -12.19 -17.45
N PHE A 300 14.24 -11.27 -16.53
CA PHE A 300 14.90 -11.62 -15.26
C PHE A 300 13.94 -12.37 -14.31
N PHE A 301 12.83 -11.75 -13.93
CA PHE A 301 11.94 -12.28 -12.90
C PHE A 301 11.20 -13.54 -13.33
N ALA A 302 10.99 -13.79 -14.62
CA ALA A 302 10.42 -15.05 -15.10
C ALA A 302 11.29 -16.30 -14.78
N HIS A 303 12.52 -16.12 -14.28
CA HIS A 303 13.40 -17.21 -13.88
C HIS A 303 13.75 -17.19 -12.38
N VAL A 304 13.18 -16.25 -11.62
CA VAL A 304 13.46 -16.10 -10.18
C VAL A 304 12.28 -16.68 -9.40
N ALA A 305 12.55 -17.55 -8.43
CA ALA A 305 11.50 -18.04 -7.53
C ALA A 305 10.87 -16.88 -6.75
N PRO A 306 9.53 -16.85 -6.56
CA PRO A 306 8.56 -17.90 -6.90
C PRO A 306 7.90 -17.73 -8.28
N PHE A 307 8.42 -16.86 -9.14
CA PHE A 307 7.75 -16.44 -10.37
C PHE A 307 8.04 -17.32 -11.59
N SER A 308 8.87 -18.36 -11.48
CA SER A 308 9.24 -19.22 -12.61
C SER A 308 8.04 -19.88 -13.29
N GLU A 309 7.01 -20.20 -12.51
CA GLU A 309 5.76 -20.82 -13.00
C GLU A 309 4.64 -19.79 -13.24
N ALA A 310 4.90 -18.49 -13.01
CA ALA A 310 3.86 -17.48 -13.13
C ALA A 310 3.51 -17.22 -14.59
N PRO A 311 2.20 -17.10 -14.94
CA PRO A 311 1.80 -16.72 -16.28
C PRO A 311 2.44 -15.39 -16.69
N LYS A 312 3.00 -15.36 -17.91
CA LYS A 312 3.72 -14.18 -18.44
C LYS A 312 2.89 -12.91 -18.34
N TRP A 313 1.61 -12.96 -18.70
CA TRP A 313 0.70 -11.82 -18.66
C TRP A 313 0.57 -11.24 -17.23
N LYS A 314 0.58 -12.11 -16.20
CA LYS A 314 0.45 -11.70 -14.79
C LYS A 314 1.71 -10.95 -14.35
N LEU A 315 2.90 -11.46 -14.67
CA LEU A 315 4.16 -10.76 -14.39
C LEU A 315 4.25 -9.43 -15.13
N GLN A 316 3.80 -9.38 -16.38
CA GLN A 316 3.77 -8.12 -17.15
C GLN A 316 2.82 -7.10 -16.54
N LEU A 317 1.65 -7.52 -16.04
CA LEU A 317 0.70 -6.65 -15.34
C LEU A 317 1.29 -6.14 -14.02
N SER A 318 1.92 -7.02 -13.22
CA SER A 318 2.59 -6.61 -11.98
C SER A 318 3.70 -5.59 -12.24
N LEU A 319 4.53 -5.81 -13.27
CA LEU A 319 5.57 -4.85 -13.69
C LEU A 319 4.99 -3.50 -14.13
N LEU A 320 3.85 -3.52 -14.84
CA LEU A 320 3.14 -2.33 -15.27
C LEU A 320 2.66 -1.51 -14.06
N GLN A 321 2.08 -2.17 -13.06
CA GLN A 321 1.68 -1.57 -11.80
C GLN A 321 2.90 -0.99 -11.05
N SER A 322 3.98 -1.76 -10.95
CA SER A 322 5.22 -1.36 -10.28
C SER A 322 5.84 -0.08 -10.84
N ALA A 323 5.70 0.18 -12.14
CA ALA A 323 6.27 1.37 -12.75
C ALA A 323 5.69 2.69 -12.19
N GLN A 324 4.40 2.70 -11.84
CA GLN A 324 3.74 3.87 -11.23
C GLN A 324 4.24 4.14 -9.81
N TYR A 325 4.57 3.07 -9.08
CA TYR A 325 5.18 3.16 -7.76
C TYR A 325 6.66 3.56 -7.85
N ALA A 326 7.39 3.08 -8.85
CA ALA A 326 8.78 3.48 -9.09
C ALA A 326 8.92 4.99 -9.33
N SER A 327 8.00 5.59 -10.11
CA SER A 327 7.97 7.05 -10.32
C SER A 327 7.72 7.79 -9.00
N ALA A 328 6.77 7.33 -8.20
CA ALA A 328 6.45 7.94 -6.91
C ALA A 328 7.61 7.81 -5.90
N LEU A 329 8.29 6.66 -5.84
CA LEU A 329 9.47 6.46 -4.99
C LEU A 329 10.59 7.43 -5.39
N LYS A 330 10.81 7.60 -6.69
CA LYS A 330 11.81 8.54 -7.19
C LYS A 330 11.53 9.97 -6.69
N GLU A 331 10.28 10.40 -6.64
CA GLU A 331 9.92 11.72 -6.09
C GLU A 331 10.13 11.79 -4.57
N ALA A 332 9.88 10.71 -3.84
CA ALA A 332 10.02 10.63 -2.37
C ALA A 332 11.46 10.39 -1.88
N ARG A 333 12.41 10.08 -2.78
CA ARG A 333 13.75 9.57 -2.41
C ARG A 333 14.61 10.47 -1.54
N TYR A 334 14.33 11.78 -1.49
CA TYR A 334 15.07 12.71 -0.64
C TYR A 334 14.24 13.27 0.52
N ALA A 335 13.13 12.59 0.87
CA ALA A 335 12.27 13.02 1.96
C ALA A 335 12.96 12.95 3.34
N ILE A 336 13.87 11.99 3.53
CA ILE A 336 14.59 11.78 4.79
C ILE A 336 16.09 11.95 4.59
N PHE A 337 16.66 11.16 3.67
CA PHE A 337 18.11 11.14 3.44
C PHE A 337 18.51 12.12 2.34
N PRO A 338 19.61 12.88 2.53
CA PRO A 338 20.13 13.76 1.49
C PRO A 338 20.69 12.95 0.30
N ARG A 339 21.00 13.64 -0.80
CA ARG A 339 21.68 13.03 -1.93
C ARG A 339 23.09 12.60 -1.53
N MET A 340 23.42 11.33 -1.72
CA MET A 340 24.73 10.76 -1.44
C MET A 340 25.42 10.36 -2.76
N GLU A 341 26.68 10.78 -2.96
CA GLU A 341 27.42 10.51 -4.20
C GLU A 341 27.73 9.01 -4.41
N LYS A 342 28.01 8.30 -3.32
CA LYS A 342 28.28 6.84 -3.32
C LYS A 342 27.03 5.97 -3.32
N ALA A 343 25.83 6.53 -3.07
CA ALA A 343 24.56 5.80 -3.19
C ALA A 343 24.14 5.62 -4.66
N SER A 344 25.10 5.28 -5.51
CA SER A 344 24.98 5.18 -6.97
C SER A 344 24.13 4.00 -7.45
N ASP A 345 23.51 3.25 -6.55
CA ASP A 345 22.62 2.14 -6.87
C ASP A 345 21.14 2.53 -6.89
N GLU A 346 20.76 3.63 -7.56
CA GLU A 346 19.34 3.91 -7.92
C GLU A 346 18.66 2.70 -8.63
N LYS A 347 19.43 1.68 -9.04
CA LYS A 347 18.97 0.35 -9.49
C LYS A 347 17.96 -0.32 -8.56
N TYR A 348 18.08 -0.21 -7.22
CA TYR A 348 17.12 -0.87 -6.31
C TYR A 348 15.73 -0.24 -6.35
N GLN A 349 15.61 1.05 -6.70
CA GLN A 349 14.32 1.76 -6.80
C GLN A 349 13.41 1.15 -7.86
N GLU A 350 13.97 0.42 -8.82
CA GLU A 350 13.21 -0.27 -9.86
C GLU A 350 12.69 -1.64 -9.38
N TYR A 351 13.40 -2.28 -8.46
CA TYR A 351 13.07 -3.62 -7.96
C TYR A 351 12.07 -3.56 -6.80
N ILE A 352 12.20 -2.58 -5.90
CA ILE A 352 11.33 -2.44 -4.72
C ILE A 352 9.84 -2.52 -5.08
N PRO A 353 9.33 -1.77 -6.06
CA PRO A 353 7.90 -1.86 -6.38
C PRO A 353 7.49 -3.23 -6.93
N PHE A 354 8.37 -3.91 -7.66
CA PHE A 354 8.06 -5.22 -8.22
C PHE A 354 8.13 -6.33 -7.18
N THR A 355 9.06 -6.30 -6.24
CA THR A 355 9.11 -7.30 -5.16
C THR A 355 7.82 -7.29 -4.35
N TRP A 356 7.31 -6.10 -3.98
CA TRP A 356 6.04 -5.98 -3.26
C TRP A 356 4.82 -6.33 -4.12
N ILE A 357 4.66 -5.75 -5.32
CA ILE A 357 3.48 -5.99 -6.18
C ILE A 357 3.48 -7.42 -6.74
N GLY A 358 4.61 -7.90 -7.23
CA GLY A 358 4.76 -9.24 -7.78
C GLY A 358 4.45 -10.32 -6.74
N CYS A 359 4.99 -10.22 -5.53
CA CYS A 359 4.68 -11.16 -4.45
C CYS A 359 3.22 -11.09 -4.01
N ARG A 360 2.64 -9.88 -3.91
CA ARG A 360 1.21 -9.70 -3.62
C ARG A 360 0.34 -10.42 -4.64
N ASP A 361 0.62 -10.20 -5.92
CA ASP A 361 -0.15 -10.79 -7.01
C ASP A 361 0.04 -12.30 -7.07
N HIS A 362 1.27 -12.79 -6.87
CA HIS A 362 1.57 -14.23 -6.81
C HIS A 362 0.77 -14.94 -5.70
N LEU A 363 0.78 -14.38 -4.49
CA LEU A 363 0.06 -14.92 -3.33
C LEU A 363 -1.43 -14.58 -3.30
N SER A 364 -1.91 -13.70 -4.20
CA SER A 364 -3.26 -13.14 -4.17
C SER A 364 -3.62 -12.52 -2.80
N SER A 365 -2.66 -11.80 -2.20
CA SER A 365 -2.78 -11.26 -0.84
C SER A 365 -3.67 -10.00 -0.78
N SER A 366 -4.58 -9.93 0.19
CA SER A 366 -5.55 -8.84 0.34
C SER A 366 -4.99 -7.63 1.11
N ILE A 367 -3.79 -7.15 0.76
CA ILE A 367 -3.14 -6.03 1.45
C ILE A 367 -3.52 -4.68 0.83
N PRO A 368 -3.91 -3.68 1.63
CA PRO A 368 -4.19 -2.33 1.15
C PRO A 368 -3.02 -1.71 0.39
N GLY A 369 -3.33 -0.93 -0.65
CA GLY A 369 -2.32 -0.21 -1.43
C GLY A 369 -1.48 0.76 -0.59
N GLU A 370 -2.07 1.34 0.47
CA GLU A 370 -1.37 2.20 1.43
C GLU A 370 -0.30 1.42 2.20
N ALA A 371 -0.62 0.24 2.72
CA ALA A 371 0.36 -0.58 3.44
C ALA A 371 1.51 -1.02 2.52
N LEU A 372 1.22 -1.38 1.27
CA LEU A 372 2.27 -1.67 0.27
C LEU A 372 3.16 -0.45 0.02
N TRP A 373 2.56 0.74 -0.10
CA TRP A 373 3.30 1.97 -0.31
C TRP A 373 4.23 2.30 0.85
N GLU A 374 3.74 2.21 2.09
CA GLU A 374 4.57 2.43 3.29
C GLU A 374 5.72 1.42 3.36
N MET A 375 5.47 0.16 3.01
CA MET A 375 6.53 -0.85 2.95
C MET A 375 7.54 -0.61 1.82
N MET A 376 7.11 -0.09 0.67
CA MET A 376 8.03 0.33 -0.40
C MET A 376 8.89 1.53 0.03
N LEU A 377 8.31 2.50 0.74
CA LEU A 377 9.04 3.64 1.29
C LEU A 377 10.08 3.20 2.32
N ILE A 378 9.69 2.37 3.29
CA ILE A 378 10.62 1.78 4.26
C ILE A 378 11.71 1.01 3.51
N SER A 379 11.36 0.12 2.58
CA SER A 379 12.36 -0.63 1.79
C SER A 379 13.39 0.30 1.13
N MET A 380 12.97 1.43 0.57
CA MET A 380 13.87 2.43 -0.01
C MET A 380 14.75 3.10 1.06
N PHE A 381 14.16 3.50 2.19
CA PHE A 381 14.89 4.10 3.31
C PHE A 381 15.89 3.13 3.93
N ASN A 382 15.64 1.81 3.88
CA ASN A 382 16.55 0.79 4.36
C ASN A 382 17.87 0.79 3.57
N PHE A 383 17.82 0.91 2.24
CA PHE A 383 19.03 1.07 1.42
C PHE A 383 19.74 2.41 1.67
N GLN A 384 18.97 3.46 1.98
CA GLN A 384 19.54 4.79 2.19
C GLN A 384 20.18 4.94 3.56
N VAL A 385 19.60 4.38 4.62
CA VAL A 385 20.17 4.43 5.96
C VAL A 385 21.46 3.62 6.03
N ASP A 386 21.50 2.46 5.37
CA ASP A 386 22.70 1.62 5.22
C ASP A 386 23.87 2.44 4.63
N ALA A 387 23.69 2.96 3.42
CA ALA A 387 24.68 3.82 2.78
C ALA A 387 25.00 5.10 3.58
N PHE A 388 24.02 5.69 4.26
CA PHE A 388 24.20 6.90 5.07
C PHE A 388 25.07 6.62 6.31
N MET A 389 24.85 5.48 6.96
CA MET A 389 25.63 5.07 8.13
C MET A 389 27.08 4.79 7.75
N GLU A 390 27.32 4.07 6.65
CA GLU A 390 28.66 3.71 6.17
C GLU A 390 29.46 4.87 5.59
N THR A 391 28.79 5.93 5.13
CA THR A 391 29.46 7.09 4.53
C THR A 391 29.43 8.30 5.44
N THR A 392 28.28 8.95 5.54
CA THR A 392 28.14 10.27 6.18
C THR A 392 28.27 10.17 7.69
N ALA A 393 27.61 9.19 8.32
CA ALA A 393 27.71 9.01 9.76
C ALA A 393 29.12 8.54 10.15
N TRP A 394 29.68 7.59 9.42
CA TRP A 394 31.05 7.12 9.59
C TRP A 394 32.08 8.27 9.54
N ASP A 395 32.07 9.08 8.48
CA ASP A 395 33.04 10.18 8.31
C ASP A 395 33.00 11.19 9.46
N GLN A 396 31.81 11.43 10.03
CA GLN A 396 31.62 12.39 11.12
C GLN A 396 31.82 11.82 12.53
N TYR A 397 31.63 10.51 12.73
CA TYR A 397 31.63 9.88 14.05
C TYR A 397 32.67 8.79 14.26
N LYS A 398 33.50 8.42 13.27
CA LYS A 398 34.52 7.36 13.41
C LYS A 398 35.45 7.49 14.63
N GLY A 399 35.76 8.73 15.05
CA GLY A 399 36.57 8.99 16.25
C GLY A 399 35.79 9.12 17.56
N ARG A 400 34.45 9.00 17.52
CA ARG A 400 33.53 9.30 18.61
C ARG A 400 32.23 8.47 18.55
N LEU A 401 32.33 7.22 18.12
CA LEU A 401 31.18 6.29 18.03
C LEU A 401 30.38 6.14 19.33
N PRO A 402 30.98 6.20 20.54
CA PRO A 402 30.20 6.19 21.79
C PRO A 402 29.19 7.34 21.91
N GLU A 403 29.48 8.52 21.35
CA GLU A 403 28.56 9.65 21.32
C GLU A 403 27.33 9.35 20.45
N LEU A 404 27.56 8.76 19.26
CA LEU A 404 26.48 8.36 18.36
C LEU A 404 25.60 7.27 18.96
N LYS A 405 26.20 6.26 19.61
CA LYS A 405 25.48 5.23 20.36
C LYS A 405 24.60 5.85 21.45
N ALA A 406 25.14 6.78 22.24
CA ALA A 406 24.39 7.47 23.28
C ALA A 406 23.23 8.32 22.72
N PHE A 407 23.43 8.98 21.58
CA PHE A 407 22.39 9.70 20.87
C PHE A 407 21.25 8.79 20.43
N ILE A 408 21.54 7.67 19.76
CA ILE A 408 20.54 6.71 19.27
C ILE A 408 19.70 6.16 20.44
N LEU A 409 20.36 5.71 21.51
CA LEU A 409 19.70 5.21 22.72
C LEU A 409 18.69 6.23 23.25
N LYS A 410 19.14 7.47 23.45
CA LYS A 410 18.32 8.56 23.98
C LYS A 410 17.18 8.94 23.04
N LYS A 411 17.42 8.98 21.72
CA LYS A 411 16.45 9.42 20.73
C LYS A 411 15.29 8.43 20.60
N VAL A 412 15.58 7.14 20.47
CA VAL A 412 14.54 6.12 20.33
C VAL A 412 13.69 6.01 21.60
N LEU A 413 14.32 6.04 22.78
CA LEU A 413 13.60 6.05 24.06
C LEU A 413 12.65 7.27 24.19
N ARG A 414 13.11 8.47 23.81
CA ARG A 414 12.29 9.69 23.85
C ARG A 414 11.11 9.63 22.89
N THR A 415 11.32 9.18 21.66
CA THR A 415 10.24 9.08 20.67
C THR A 415 9.17 8.07 21.11
N ASN A 416 9.57 6.92 21.66
CA ASN A 416 8.63 5.94 22.21
C ASN A 416 7.88 6.49 23.44
N GLY A 417 8.56 7.21 24.34
CA GLY A 417 7.93 7.85 25.50
C GLY A 417 6.86 8.88 25.11
N MET A 418 7.12 9.70 24.07
CA MET A 418 6.13 10.65 23.52
C MET A 418 4.91 9.95 22.90
N ALA A 419 5.12 8.82 22.22
CA ALA A 419 4.05 8.01 21.64
C ALA A 419 3.15 7.37 22.73
N ASN A 420 3.70 7.08 23.90
CA ASN A 420 2.94 6.50 25.03
C ASN A 420 2.27 7.57 25.91
N GLY A 421 2.80 8.80 25.96
CA GLY A 421 2.28 9.90 26.79
C GLY A 421 1.11 10.70 26.18
N SER A 422 0.62 10.35 25.00
CA SER A 422 -0.42 11.09 24.27
C SER A 422 -1.86 10.59 24.53
N SER A 423 -2.07 9.66 25.47
CA SER A 423 -3.39 9.31 25.99
C SER A 423 -3.72 10.07 27.29
N HIS A 424 -4.70 10.97 27.21
CA HIS A 424 -5.34 11.74 28.30
C HIS A 424 -4.45 12.71 29.10
N ALA A 425 -4.36 13.96 28.62
CA ALA A 425 -4.24 15.11 29.49
C ALA A 425 -5.61 15.83 29.54
N VAL A 426 -6.46 15.42 30.47
CA VAL A 426 -7.51 16.29 31.00
C VAL A 426 -6.80 17.24 31.96
N ASN A 427 -6.80 18.54 31.64
CA ASN A 427 -6.27 19.57 32.52
C ASN A 427 -6.99 19.54 33.86
N GLY A 428 -6.26 19.13 34.91
CA GLY A 428 -6.61 19.38 36.30
C GLY A 428 -5.49 20.20 36.92
N ASP A 429 -5.68 21.52 36.99
CA ASP A 429 -4.88 22.40 37.83
C ASP A 429 -4.92 21.91 39.27
N THR A 430 -3.76 21.61 39.87
CA THR A 430 -3.54 21.86 41.30
C THR A 430 -2.05 22.09 41.56
N LYS A 431 -1.76 23.31 42.02
CA LYS A 431 -0.49 23.71 42.64
C LYS A 431 -0.35 23.03 44.00
N GLY A 432 0.88 22.66 44.39
CA GLY A 432 1.27 22.71 45.80
C GLY A 432 2.26 21.64 46.30
N ALA A 433 3.46 22.14 46.66
CA ALA A 433 4.27 21.74 47.82
C ALA A 433 5.09 20.43 47.81
N SER A 434 6.37 20.59 47.43
CA SER A 434 7.58 20.38 48.25
C SER A 434 7.80 19.13 49.12
N ASN A 435 8.99 18.54 48.87
CA ASN A 435 9.97 17.95 49.79
C ASN A 435 9.62 16.68 50.59
N GLY A 436 10.48 15.66 50.46
CA GLY A 436 10.55 14.56 51.42
C GLY A 436 11.43 13.40 50.96
N VAL A 437 12.69 13.44 51.39
CA VAL A 437 13.70 12.39 51.24
C VAL A 437 13.27 11.10 51.97
N LEU A 438 13.54 9.92 51.38
CA LEU A 438 14.27 8.77 51.98
C LEU A 438 13.78 7.38 51.48
N LYS A 439 14.75 6.69 50.86
CA LYS A 439 15.19 5.31 51.05
C LYS A 439 14.22 4.12 50.92
N HIS A 440 14.69 3.24 50.04
CA HIS A 440 14.48 1.79 49.94
C HIS A 440 14.63 1.01 51.25
N GLU A 441 13.80 -0.05 51.34
CA GLU A 441 13.95 -1.40 51.92
C GLU A 441 12.60 -1.77 52.54
N GLY A 442 11.88 -2.84 52.22
CA GLY A 442 12.26 -4.19 51.84
C GLY A 442 11.58 -5.14 52.84
N ARG A 443 10.58 -5.94 52.43
CA ARG A 443 10.30 -7.31 52.94
C ARG A 443 8.93 -7.86 52.52
N LEU A 444 9.01 -8.98 51.80
CA LEU A 444 8.45 -10.31 52.11
C LEU A 444 6.96 -10.45 52.53
N MET A 445 6.27 -11.16 51.63
CA MET A 445 5.58 -12.45 51.80
C MET A 445 4.21 -12.55 52.49
N ASN A 446 3.36 -13.29 51.77
CA ASN A 446 2.26 -14.15 52.21
C ASN A 446 1.03 -13.43 52.77
N GLY A 447 -0.19 -13.85 52.48
CA GLY A 447 -0.69 -15.04 51.80
C GLY A 447 -2.19 -15.10 52.04
N ASP A 448 -2.86 -16.00 51.30
CA ASP A 448 -4.15 -16.61 51.64
C ASP A 448 -5.38 -15.67 51.77
N ALA A 449 -6.61 -16.04 51.48
CA ALA A 449 -7.22 -17.13 50.74
C ALA A 449 -8.74 -16.82 50.76
N LYS A 450 -9.42 -17.14 49.65
CA LYS A 450 -10.86 -17.52 49.58
C LYS A 450 -11.93 -16.40 49.82
N PRO A 451 -13.22 -16.67 49.59
CA PRO A 451 -13.86 -17.19 48.36
C PRO A 451 -15.21 -16.48 48.03
N VAL A 452 -15.72 -16.66 46.79
CA VAL A 452 -17.13 -16.90 46.36
C VAL A 452 -18.23 -15.93 46.90
N VAL A 453 -19.11 -15.33 46.08
CA VAL A 453 -20.44 -15.86 45.67
C VAL A 453 -21.13 -14.84 44.75
N ASN A 454 -21.84 -15.38 43.76
CA ASN A 454 -22.82 -14.77 42.85
C ASN A 454 -23.84 -13.77 43.43
N GLY A 455 -24.35 -12.89 42.57
CA GLY A 455 -25.63 -12.21 42.80
C GLY A 455 -26.12 -11.44 41.58
N ASN A 456 -26.97 -12.07 40.76
CA ASN A 456 -27.86 -11.40 39.81
C ASN A 456 -28.75 -10.39 40.55
N HIS A 457 -29.03 -9.21 39.95
CA HIS A 457 -30.35 -8.60 40.05
C HIS A 457 -30.64 -7.64 38.89
N LEU A 458 -31.90 -7.75 38.44
CA LEU A 458 -32.59 -6.99 37.39
C LEU A 458 -32.77 -5.50 37.73
N ALA A 459 -33.01 -4.73 36.66
CA ALA A 459 -33.32 -3.30 36.53
C ALA A 459 -34.41 -2.74 37.49
N PRO A 460 -34.61 -1.40 37.61
CA PRO A 460 -35.39 -0.67 36.60
C PRO A 460 -35.05 0.84 36.41
N ALA A 461 -35.80 1.43 35.47
CA ALA A 461 -35.72 2.75 34.85
C ALA A 461 -36.09 3.99 35.71
N ALA A 462 -35.71 5.18 35.22
CA ALA A 462 -36.45 6.46 35.24
C ALA A 462 -35.66 7.52 34.42
N GLN A 463 -36.20 8.09 33.33
CA GLN A 463 -36.83 9.44 33.23
C GLN A 463 -35.83 10.60 33.46
N LEU A 464 -35.79 11.76 32.77
CA LEU A 464 -36.65 12.46 31.80
C LEU A 464 -35.88 13.74 31.36
N ASN A 465 -36.38 14.42 30.31
CA ASN A 465 -36.13 15.83 29.89
C ASN A 465 -34.81 16.10 29.13
N GLY A 466 -34.75 16.91 28.07
CA GLY A 466 -35.68 17.90 27.51
C GLY A 466 -34.85 19.11 27.03
N ASP A 467 -35.22 19.67 25.88
CA ASP A 467 -34.90 21.02 25.37
C ASP A 467 -33.63 21.32 24.52
N SER A 468 -33.93 21.59 23.24
CA SER A 468 -33.77 22.89 22.54
C SER A 468 -32.38 23.48 22.24
N ILE A 469 -32.09 23.52 20.94
CA ILE A 469 -31.62 24.64 20.09
C ILE A 469 -30.90 25.80 20.80
N ASN A 470 -29.63 26.05 20.43
CA ASN A 470 -29.19 27.39 20.00
C ASN A 470 -27.81 27.40 19.31
N VAL A 471 -27.78 28.07 18.17
CA VAL A 471 -26.60 28.55 17.43
C VAL A 471 -26.11 29.86 18.08
N PRO A 472 -24.80 30.12 18.11
CA PRO A 472 -24.32 31.49 18.15
C PRO A 472 -23.48 31.84 16.92
N THR A 473 -23.97 32.87 16.23
CA THR A 473 -23.22 33.80 15.37
C THR A 473 -22.42 34.80 16.21
N SER A 474 -21.18 35.11 15.82
CA SER A 474 -20.58 36.47 15.96
C SER A 474 -19.45 36.61 14.91
N HIS A 475 -19.59 37.51 13.94
CA HIS A 475 -19.10 38.90 13.92
C HIS A 475 -17.58 39.05 14.07
N ASN A 476 -16.94 39.41 12.95
CA ASN A 476 -15.97 40.50 12.78
C ASN A 476 -15.83 40.71 11.25
N GLY A 477 -16.03 41.88 10.68
CA GLY A 477 -15.55 43.19 11.13
C GLY A 477 -14.42 43.59 10.18
N ALA A 478 -14.80 44.32 9.13
CA ALA A 478 -13.96 44.68 7.99
C ALA A 478 -12.91 45.75 8.33
N THR A 479 -11.77 45.73 7.62
CA THR A 479 -11.07 46.96 7.27
C THR A 479 -10.42 46.86 5.89
N LYS A 480 -10.84 47.78 5.02
CA LYS A 480 -10.34 48.06 3.66
C LYS A 480 -9.12 48.96 3.71
N ILE A 481 -8.14 48.71 2.84
CA ILE A 481 -7.22 49.65 2.15
C ILE A 481 -6.89 48.91 0.82
N GLY A 482 -7.23 49.26 -0.42
CA GLY A 482 -7.32 50.53 -1.16
C GLY A 482 -5.92 50.95 -1.62
N ALA A 483 -5.49 51.01 -2.88
CA ALA A 483 -6.10 50.93 -4.20
C ALA A 483 -4.97 50.88 -5.29
N SER A 484 -5.37 50.60 -6.53
CA SER A 484 -4.75 50.99 -7.84
C SER A 484 -3.38 50.38 -8.20
N ALA A 485 -3.21 49.54 -9.22
CA ALA A 485 -3.52 49.63 -10.67
C ALA A 485 -2.55 50.51 -11.45
N ASP A 486 -2.22 50.02 -12.66
CA ASP A 486 -1.43 50.59 -13.77
C ASP A 486 0.09 50.32 -13.68
N ASP A 487 0.81 49.98 -14.73
CA ASP A 487 0.53 49.47 -16.07
C ASP A 487 1.88 49.02 -16.66
N ASP A 488 1.81 48.12 -17.62
CA ASP A 488 2.62 48.04 -18.83
C ASP A 488 4.15 47.82 -18.86
N THR A 489 4.49 46.93 -19.80
CA THR A 489 5.69 46.85 -20.65
C THR A 489 6.99 46.32 -20.04
N ASN A 490 7.90 45.67 -20.76
CA ASN A 490 7.89 44.84 -21.96
C ASN A 490 9.31 44.22 -21.99
N GLU A 491 9.44 43.07 -22.63
CA GLU A 491 10.64 42.64 -23.37
C GLU A 491 12.03 42.45 -22.70
N SER A 492 12.43 41.17 -22.73
CA SER A 492 13.56 40.66 -23.54
C SER A 492 14.95 40.48 -22.92
N ASN A 493 15.49 39.30 -23.26
CA ASN A 493 16.90 38.94 -23.49
C ASN A 493 17.91 39.24 -22.36
N GLY A 494 18.62 38.26 -21.81
CA GLY A 494 19.36 37.21 -22.51
C GLY A 494 20.85 37.44 -22.29
N SER A 495 21.60 36.35 -22.14
CA SER A 495 23.08 36.25 -22.17
C SER A 495 23.78 36.58 -20.83
N THR A 496 24.64 35.78 -20.20
CA THR A 496 25.81 34.94 -20.61
C THR A 496 27.04 35.48 -19.86
N MET A 497 27.65 34.62 -19.05
CA MET A 497 29.06 34.62 -18.58
C MET A 497 29.52 35.77 -17.66
N THR A 498 30.13 35.43 -16.53
CA THR A 498 31.60 35.36 -16.40
C THR A 498 32.05 35.04 -14.98
N ASN A 499 33.05 34.16 -14.90
CA ASN A 499 33.85 33.87 -13.71
C ASN A 499 34.52 35.14 -13.17
N GLY A 500 34.42 35.35 -11.86
CA GLY A 500 35.15 36.37 -11.13
C GLY A 500 35.78 35.78 -9.87
N THR A 501 36.97 35.21 -10.03
CA THR A 501 37.86 34.77 -8.95
C THR A 501 38.21 35.95 -8.05
N ARG A 502 37.83 35.92 -6.78
CA ARG A 502 38.41 36.79 -5.74
C ARG A 502 38.82 35.96 -4.53
N ASN A 503 40.12 35.72 -4.46
CA ASN A 503 40.84 35.36 -3.23
C ASN A 503 40.57 36.41 -2.15
N ARG A 504 39.99 35.98 -1.03
CA ARG A 504 40.19 36.63 0.26
C ARG A 504 40.65 35.57 1.25
N LYS A 505 41.94 35.64 1.58
CA LYS A 505 42.46 35.06 2.82
C LYS A 505 41.77 35.80 3.96
N ASP A 506 40.96 35.09 4.72
CA ASP A 506 40.74 35.48 6.10
C ASP A 506 40.83 34.25 7.02
N SER A 507 41.40 34.57 8.15
CA SER A 507 41.86 33.81 9.29
C SER A 507 41.03 32.60 9.73
N GLY A 508 41.77 31.54 10.08
CA GLY A 508 41.23 30.33 10.70
C GLY A 508 40.68 30.59 12.11
N LYS A 509 39.44 30.18 12.31
CA LYS A 509 38.90 29.49 13.51
C LYS A 509 37.38 29.39 13.32
N GLY A 510 36.87 28.16 13.19
CA GLY A 510 35.43 27.89 13.24
C GLY A 510 34.86 27.26 11.97
N LEU A 511 35.11 25.97 11.76
CA LEU A 511 34.34 25.15 10.78
C LEU A 511 34.19 23.68 11.24
N GLN A 512 34.44 23.37 12.52
CA GLN A 512 34.21 22.03 13.10
C GLN A 512 32.83 21.87 13.76
N GLY A 513 31.96 22.89 13.73
CA GLY A 513 30.71 22.92 14.51
C GLY A 513 29.39 22.77 13.73
N LEU A 514 29.40 22.61 12.40
CA LEU A 514 28.17 22.64 11.59
C LEU A 514 27.72 21.29 11.01
N ASN A 515 28.57 20.26 11.04
CA ASN A 515 28.24 18.98 10.40
C ASN A 515 27.58 17.95 11.33
N GLY A 516 27.83 18.01 12.65
CA GLY A 516 27.25 17.07 13.62
C GLY A 516 25.71 17.08 13.67
N ASP A 517 25.09 18.24 13.40
CA ASP A 517 23.63 18.38 13.42
C ASP A 517 22.95 17.58 12.28
N LEU A 518 23.62 17.37 11.14
CA LEU A 518 23.00 16.73 9.99
C LEU A 518 22.72 15.23 10.22
N VAL A 519 23.65 14.51 10.85
CA VAL A 519 23.49 13.06 11.14
C VAL A 519 22.38 12.85 12.16
N GLU A 520 22.40 13.61 13.25
CA GLU A 520 21.38 13.53 14.29
C GLU A 520 19.98 13.94 13.79
N GLU A 521 19.89 14.98 12.95
CA GLU A 521 18.64 15.41 12.32
C GLU A 521 18.10 14.35 11.35
N THR A 522 18.95 13.78 10.50
CA THR A 522 18.56 12.78 9.50
C THR A 522 18.08 11.49 10.17
N LEU A 523 18.83 10.97 11.15
CA LEU A 523 18.41 9.81 11.94
C LEU A 523 17.14 10.11 12.74
N THR A 524 16.97 11.34 13.22
CA THR A 524 15.72 11.77 13.87
C THR A 524 14.52 11.68 12.93
N LYS A 525 14.65 12.16 11.68
CA LYS A 525 13.59 12.06 10.66
C LYS A 525 13.26 10.61 10.36
N PHE A 526 14.28 9.75 10.20
CA PHE A 526 14.11 8.32 9.96
C PHE A 526 13.37 7.60 11.10
N VAL A 527 13.83 7.78 12.35
CA VAL A 527 13.19 7.18 13.53
C VAL A 527 11.76 7.67 13.70
N ASN A 528 11.52 8.98 13.50
CA ASN A 528 10.17 9.53 13.61
C ASN A 528 9.24 9.01 12.52
N HIS A 529 9.72 8.85 11.28
CA HIS A 529 8.93 8.33 10.17
C HIS A 529 8.32 6.95 10.51
N ALA A 530 9.11 6.05 11.09
CA ALA A 530 8.61 4.74 11.52
C ALA A 530 7.79 4.82 12.83
N LEU A 531 8.35 5.36 13.92
CA LEU A 531 7.74 5.26 15.25
C LEU A 531 6.54 6.18 15.48
N GLN A 532 6.41 7.24 14.69
CA GLN A 532 5.28 8.18 14.76
C GLN A 532 4.26 7.94 13.63
N HIS A 533 4.42 6.86 12.86
CA HIS A 533 3.46 6.50 11.83
C HIS A 533 2.06 6.28 12.44
N PRO A 534 0.96 6.79 11.85
CA PRO A 534 -0.37 6.68 12.45
C PRO A 534 -0.80 5.24 12.79
N LYS A 535 -0.45 4.25 11.96
CA LYS A 535 -0.74 2.83 12.25
C LYS A 535 0.05 2.30 13.45
N VAL A 536 1.30 2.74 13.62
CA VAL A 536 2.12 2.39 14.79
C VAL A 536 1.54 3.04 16.04
N LEU A 537 1.17 4.32 16.00
CA LEU A 537 0.57 5.01 17.14
C LEU A 537 -0.77 4.39 17.59
N ASN A 538 -1.53 3.82 16.65
CA ASN A 538 -2.77 3.09 16.92
C ASN A 538 -2.56 1.62 17.32
N SER A 539 -1.32 1.11 17.30
CA SER A 539 -1.00 -0.26 17.67
C SER A 539 -0.85 -0.44 19.19
N PRO A 540 -0.99 -1.66 19.73
CA PRO A 540 -0.84 -1.91 21.16
C PRO A 540 0.50 -1.40 21.73
N PRO A 541 0.54 -0.93 23.00
CA PRO A 541 1.77 -0.45 23.64
C PRO A 541 2.95 -1.42 23.57
N SER A 542 2.68 -2.72 23.70
CA SER A 542 3.69 -3.78 23.59
C SER A 542 4.31 -3.86 22.19
N MET A 543 3.52 -3.69 21.13
CA MET A 543 3.99 -3.69 19.75
C MET A 543 4.79 -2.44 19.42
N ARG A 544 4.37 -1.27 19.93
CA ARG A 544 5.12 -0.01 19.81
C ARG A 544 6.49 -0.09 20.51
N ALA A 545 6.51 -0.66 21.72
CA ALA A 545 7.75 -0.88 22.45
C ALA A 545 8.67 -1.88 21.74
N TRP A 546 8.11 -2.95 21.16
CA TRP A 546 8.86 -3.91 20.35
C TRP A 546 9.49 -3.23 19.13
N LEU A 547 8.71 -2.50 18.33
CA LEU A 547 9.25 -1.78 17.16
C LEU A 547 10.34 -0.78 17.55
N ALA A 548 10.15 -0.04 18.64
CA ALA A 548 11.16 0.89 19.15
C ALA A 548 12.44 0.16 19.57
N HIS A 549 12.32 -1.02 20.19
CA HIS A 549 13.47 -1.85 20.52
C HIS A 549 14.21 -2.29 19.25
N GLU A 550 13.52 -2.87 18.27
CA GLU A 550 14.15 -3.32 17.01
C GLU A 550 14.79 -2.17 16.23
N MET A 551 14.17 -0.99 16.17
CA MET A 551 14.74 0.18 15.52
C MET A 551 16.03 0.66 16.21
N GLN A 552 16.07 0.60 17.55
CA GLN A 552 17.27 0.92 18.31
C GLN A 552 18.38 -0.10 18.03
N THR A 553 18.05 -1.39 18.10
CA THR A 553 18.96 -2.50 17.84
C THR A 553 19.55 -2.41 16.44
N PHE A 554 18.74 -2.14 15.43
CA PHE A 554 19.15 -1.95 14.04
C PHE A 554 20.20 -0.84 13.85
N LEU A 555 19.95 0.35 14.41
CA LEU A 555 20.87 1.48 14.28
C LEU A 555 22.17 1.26 15.08
N LEU A 556 22.10 0.59 16.23
CA LEU A 556 23.29 0.24 17.00
C LEU A 556 24.12 -0.85 16.30
N ALA A 557 23.46 -1.81 15.65
CA ALA A 557 24.12 -2.87 14.90
C ALA A 557 24.94 -2.34 13.72
N HIS A 558 24.52 -1.26 13.05
CA HIS A 558 25.36 -0.55 12.06
C HIS A 558 26.68 -0.10 12.67
N ILE A 559 26.64 0.50 13.86
CA ILE A 559 27.86 0.96 14.54
C ILE A 559 28.74 -0.22 14.94
N THR A 560 28.14 -1.27 15.47
CA THR A 560 28.88 -2.49 15.86
C THR A 560 29.49 -3.20 14.65
N HIS A 561 28.80 -3.26 13.51
CA HIS A 561 29.36 -3.82 12.28
C HIS A 561 30.53 -2.98 11.74
N MET A 562 30.43 -1.65 11.80
CA MET A 562 31.56 -0.78 11.46
C MET A 562 32.78 -1.03 12.37
N GLU A 563 32.58 -1.23 13.67
CA GLU A 563 33.64 -1.63 14.61
C GLU A 563 34.26 -2.99 14.22
N ASP A 564 33.43 -3.97 13.85
CA ASP A 564 33.88 -5.29 13.39
C ASP A 564 34.72 -5.22 12.11
N CYS A 565 34.33 -4.40 11.13
CA CYS A 565 35.10 -4.22 9.90
C CYS A 565 36.51 -3.68 10.16
N ILE A 566 36.66 -2.75 11.12
CA ILE A 566 37.97 -2.22 11.53
C ILE A 566 38.80 -3.30 12.20
N GLU A 567 38.23 -3.99 13.18
CA GLU A 567 38.93 -5.03 13.93
C GLU A 567 39.35 -6.17 12.99
N MET A 568 38.50 -6.56 12.04
CA MET A 568 38.85 -7.49 10.99
C MET A 568 40.03 -6.98 10.17
N ALA A 569 39.99 -5.74 9.69
CA ALA A 569 41.09 -5.18 8.89
C ALA A 569 42.43 -5.15 9.65
N GLU A 570 42.41 -4.98 10.97
CA GLU A 570 43.60 -4.96 11.83
C GLU A 570 44.10 -6.37 12.21
N SER A 571 43.23 -7.37 12.21
CA SER A 571 43.51 -8.72 12.73
C SER A 571 43.32 -9.84 11.69
N SER A 572 43.31 -9.52 10.39
CA SER A 572 43.14 -10.54 9.35
C SER A 572 44.44 -11.24 8.99
N ASP A 573 44.37 -12.56 8.87
CA ASP A 573 45.37 -13.37 8.15
C ASP A 573 44.93 -13.51 6.69
N VAL A 574 45.82 -13.16 5.75
CA VAL A 574 45.54 -13.25 4.31
C VAL A 574 46.23 -14.47 3.71
N SER A 575 45.45 -15.34 3.07
CA SER A 575 45.95 -16.50 2.33
C SER A 575 45.23 -16.66 1.00
N ASN A 576 45.95 -16.88 -0.09
CA ASN A 576 45.38 -17.00 -1.46
C ASN A 576 44.41 -15.86 -1.79
N ASP A 577 44.83 -14.63 -1.46
CA ASP A 577 44.07 -13.38 -1.56
C ASP A 577 42.80 -13.29 -0.70
N SER A 578 42.38 -14.37 -0.02
CA SER A 578 41.22 -14.40 0.88
C SER A 578 41.62 -14.03 2.31
N ALA A 579 40.91 -13.06 2.90
CA ALA A 579 41.09 -12.66 4.30
C ALA A 579 40.30 -13.59 5.25
N THR A 580 40.92 -13.96 6.36
CA THR A 580 40.28 -14.65 7.49
C THR A 580 40.45 -13.80 8.74
N TRP A 581 39.35 -13.51 9.43
CA TRP A 581 39.35 -12.77 10.68
C TRP A 581 39.93 -13.64 11.79
N SER A 582 41.17 -13.39 12.21
CA SER A 582 41.89 -14.31 13.11
C SER A 582 41.35 -14.32 14.55
N LYS A 583 40.74 -13.21 14.99
CA LYS A 583 40.26 -13.00 16.36
C LYS A 583 38.89 -12.34 16.38
N PRO A 584 37.83 -13.03 15.92
CA PRO A 584 36.48 -12.50 16.01
C PRO A 584 36.04 -12.36 17.47
N ARG A 585 35.28 -11.31 17.78
CA ARG A 585 34.76 -11.05 19.14
C ARG A 585 33.78 -12.12 19.63
N THR A 586 33.20 -12.89 18.70
CA THR A 586 32.24 -13.96 18.96
C THR A 586 32.28 -14.99 17.83
N THR A 587 31.58 -16.11 17.96
CA THR A 587 31.49 -17.14 16.91
C THR A 587 30.65 -16.66 15.73
N PHE A 588 30.83 -17.27 14.56
CA PHE A 588 29.98 -17.00 13.38
C PHE A 588 28.49 -17.14 13.72
N PHE A 589 28.10 -18.20 14.43
CA PHE A 589 26.71 -18.45 14.83
C PHE A 589 26.11 -17.30 15.63
N ASN A 590 26.83 -16.78 16.64
CA ASN A 590 26.33 -15.68 17.46
C ASN A 590 26.30 -14.38 16.66
N TRP A 591 27.34 -14.10 15.88
CA TRP A 591 27.41 -12.87 15.08
C TRP A 591 26.31 -12.80 14.02
N VAL A 592 26.09 -13.90 13.28
CA VAL A 592 25.10 -13.95 12.21
C VAL A 592 23.67 -13.81 12.73
N LYS A 593 23.38 -14.26 13.95
CA LYS A 593 22.07 -14.16 14.61
C LYS A 593 21.84 -12.90 15.45
N THR A 594 22.88 -12.11 15.69
CA THR A 594 22.79 -10.85 16.46
C THR A 594 23.25 -9.70 15.60
N THR A 595 24.45 -9.16 15.81
CA THR A 595 25.00 -7.99 15.10
C THR A 595 24.68 -7.98 13.61
N SER A 596 24.85 -9.10 12.92
CA SER A 596 24.68 -9.15 11.47
C SER A 596 23.21 -9.24 11.02
N ALA A 597 22.38 -10.02 11.72
CA ALA A 597 20.93 -10.10 11.49
C ALA A 597 20.24 -8.80 11.91
N ASP A 598 20.64 -8.21 13.03
CA ASP A 598 20.16 -6.94 13.57
C ASP A 598 20.52 -5.77 12.65
N HIS A 599 21.68 -5.84 11.99
CA HIS A 599 22.07 -4.89 10.95
C HIS A 599 21.20 -5.02 9.71
N THR A 600 20.60 -6.19 9.45
CA THR A 600 19.58 -6.25 8.41
C THR A 600 18.38 -5.44 8.87
N SER A 601 17.77 -4.70 7.95
CA SER A 601 16.55 -3.95 8.26
C SER A 601 15.32 -4.84 8.52
N CYS A 602 15.47 -6.17 8.44
CA CYS A 602 14.39 -7.14 8.55
C CYS A 602 13.65 -7.04 9.89
N PRO A 603 14.30 -7.03 11.08
CA PRO A 603 13.57 -7.09 12.35
C PRO A 603 12.62 -5.92 12.56
N TYR A 604 13.08 -4.67 12.47
CA TYR A 604 12.18 -3.54 12.67
C TYR A 604 11.17 -3.41 11.51
N SER A 605 11.54 -3.74 10.28
CA SER A 605 10.62 -3.67 9.14
C SER A 605 9.49 -4.70 9.29
N PHE A 606 9.78 -5.87 9.87
CA PHE A 606 8.80 -6.90 10.19
C PHE A 606 7.80 -6.39 11.22
N VAL A 607 8.27 -5.82 12.34
CA VAL A 607 7.37 -5.26 13.36
C VAL A 607 6.59 -4.06 12.84
N PHE A 608 7.21 -3.22 11.99
CA PHE A 608 6.52 -2.12 11.34
C PHE A 608 5.39 -2.63 10.43
N PHE A 609 5.65 -3.67 9.64
CA PHE A 609 4.65 -4.34 8.83
C PHE A 609 3.50 -4.90 9.66
N LEU A 610 3.80 -5.56 10.79
CA LEU A 610 2.78 -6.02 11.76
C LEU A 610 1.88 -4.87 12.23
N CYS A 611 2.44 -3.68 12.50
CA CYS A 611 1.67 -2.49 12.84
C CYS A 611 0.76 -2.02 11.69
N LEU A 612 1.22 -2.12 10.44
CA LEU A 612 0.45 -1.70 9.26
C LEU A 612 -0.77 -2.60 9.01
N ILE A 613 -0.60 -3.92 9.19
CA ILE A 613 -1.64 -4.91 8.91
C ILE A 613 -2.61 -5.13 10.07
N GLY A 614 -2.25 -4.66 11.27
CA GLY A 614 -3.08 -4.71 12.47
C GLY A 614 -4.35 -3.85 12.36
N GLU A 615 -5.44 -4.34 12.94
CA GLU A 615 -6.72 -3.64 12.99
C GLU A 615 -6.87 -2.91 14.33
N LYS A 616 -7.39 -1.68 14.29
CA LYS A 616 -7.57 -0.87 15.50
C LYS A 616 -8.50 -1.57 16.49
N GLY A 617 -8.04 -1.75 17.72
CA GLY A 617 -8.83 -2.35 18.79
C GLY A 617 -8.99 -3.87 18.71
N LYS A 618 -8.28 -4.53 17.78
CA LYS A 618 -8.24 -5.99 17.67
C LYS A 618 -6.83 -6.48 17.96
N ASP A 619 -6.70 -7.38 18.92
CA ASP A 619 -5.41 -7.99 19.21
C ASP A 619 -5.08 -9.03 18.13
N MET A 620 -4.16 -8.67 17.24
CA MET A 620 -3.61 -9.57 16.21
C MET A 620 -2.76 -10.68 16.85
N ILE A 621 -2.13 -10.39 17.99
CA ILE A 621 -1.29 -11.31 18.75
C ILE A 621 -1.97 -11.52 20.09
N ALA A 622 -2.68 -12.64 20.23
CA ALA A 622 -3.51 -12.94 21.40
C ALA A 622 -2.73 -13.67 22.51
N THR A 623 -1.65 -14.38 22.17
CA THR A 623 -0.91 -15.22 23.12
C THR A 623 0.59 -14.96 23.10
N ILE A 624 1.26 -15.30 24.21
CA ILE A 624 2.72 -15.22 24.30
C ILE A 624 3.40 -16.20 23.34
N GLN A 625 2.77 -17.34 23.05
CA GLN A 625 3.25 -18.34 22.10
C GLN A 625 3.29 -17.77 20.68
N GLN A 626 2.20 -17.15 20.21
CA GLN A 626 2.18 -16.45 18.91
C GLN A 626 3.23 -15.34 18.87
N ARG A 627 3.35 -14.56 19.96
CA ARG A 627 4.32 -13.48 20.07
C ARG A 627 5.76 -13.99 19.93
N TYR A 628 6.08 -15.11 20.58
CA TYR A 628 7.38 -15.75 20.54
C TYR A 628 7.67 -16.35 19.16
N ALA A 629 6.72 -17.06 18.57
CA ALA A 629 6.85 -17.64 17.23
C ALA A 629 7.04 -16.57 16.14
N LEU A 630 6.35 -15.43 16.24
CA LEU A 630 6.58 -14.28 15.34
C LEU A 630 8.00 -13.72 15.45
N GLU A 631 8.52 -13.62 16.66
CA GLU A 631 9.91 -13.22 16.90
C GLU A 631 10.90 -14.24 16.32
N ASP A 632 10.65 -15.54 16.54
CA ASP A 632 11.50 -16.62 16.05
C ASP A 632 11.54 -16.65 14.50
N ALA A 633 10.38 -16.53 13.85
CA ALA A 633 10.28 -16.41 12.39
C ALA A 633 11.04 -15.18 11.86
N CYS A 634 10.90 -14.05 12.56
CA CYS A 634 11.59 -12.81 12.21
C CYS A 634 13.12 -12.94 12.28
N HIS A 635 13.65 -13.57 13.32
CA HIS A 635 15.10 -13.79 13.46
C HIS A 635 15.66 -14.76 12.42
N HIS A 636 14.92 -15.83 12.10
CA HIS A 636 15.31 -16.74 11.00
C HIS A 636 15.35 -15.99 9.66
N LEU A 637 14.35 -15.16 9.36
CA LEU A 637 14.33 -14.31 8.17
C LEU A 637 15.50 -13.32 8.13
N ALA A 638 15.81 -12.64 9.23
CA ALA A 638 16.90 -11.68 9.32
C ALA A 638 18.27 -12.36 9.12
N THR A 639 18.45 -13.55 9.71
CA THR A 639 19.66 -14.36 9.53
C THR A 639 19.82 -14.78 8.07
N MET A 640 18.74 -15.25 7.43
CA MET A 640 18.75 -15.58 6.01
C MET A 640 19.07 -14.36 5.15
N CYS A 641 18.46 -13.20 5.41
CA CYS A 641 18.74 -11.95 4.69
C CYS A 641 20.23 -11.66 4.65
N ARG A 642 20.89 -11.78 5.81
CA ARG A 642 22.34 -11.60 5.91
C ARG A 642 23.10 -12.62 5.08
N GLN A 643 22.81 -13.91 5.23
CA GLN A 643 23.55 -14.97 4.55
C GLN A 643 23.43 -14.89 3.02
N TYR A 644 22.25 -14.55 2.49
CA TYR A 644 22.06 -14.35 1.05
C TYR A 644 22.74 -13.08 0.53
N ASN A 645 22.71 -12.00 1.31
CA ASN A 645 23.42 -10.77 0.96
C ASN A 645 24.92 -11.04 0.88
N ASP A 646 25.50 -11.62 1.94
CA ASP A 646 26.91 -11.96 2.05
C ASP A 646 27.35 -12.93 0.94
N PHE A 647 26.52 -13.92 0.59
CA PHE A 647 26.76 -14.81 -0.55
C PHE A 647 26.91 -14.03 -1.87
N GLY A 648 26.00 -13.08 -2.11
CA GLY A 648 25.98 -12.27 -3.32
C GLY A 648 27.08 -11.21 -3.38
N SER A 649 27.70 -10.88 -2.24
CA SER A 649 28.65 -9.77 -2.13
C SER A 649 30.09 -10.17 -1.84
N VAL A 650 30.41 -11.46 -1.65
CA VAL A 650 31.77 -11.93 -1.27
C VAL A 650 32.91 -11.20 -1.98
N VAL A 651 32.85 -11.10 -3.32
CA VAL A 651 33.92 -10.45 -4.12
C VAL A 651 33.99 -8.94 -3.86
N ARG A 652 32.83 -8.28 -3.84
CA ARG A 652 32.74 -6.83 -3.57
C ARG A 652 33.27 -6.53 -2.17
N ASP A 653 32.84 -7.30 -1.16
CA ASP A 653 33.21 -7.04 0.23
C ASP A 653 34.71 -7.26 0.46
N GLN A 654 35.32 -8.22 -0.25
CA GLN A 654 36.76 -8.42 -0.25
C GLN A 654 37.52 -7.21 -0.83
N GLU A 655 37.03 -6.62 -1.93
CA GLU A 655 37.61 -5.41 -2.54
C GLU A 655 37.44 -4.16 -1.64
N GLU A 656 36.28 -4.04 -1.01
CA GLU A 656 35.92 -2.92 -0.12
C GLU A 656 36.48 -3.07 1.31
N ARG A 657 37.03 -4.25 1.64
CA ARG A 657 37.45 -4.66 3.00
C ARG A 657 36.31 -4.62 4.02
N ASN A 658 35.10 -4.93 3.58
CA ASN A 658 33.94 -5.12 4.44
C ASN A 658 33.91 -6.54 5.00
N LEU A 659 33.47 -6.68 6.25
CA LEU A 659 33.33 -7.99 6.89
C LEU A 659 32.18 -8.77 6.24
N ASN A 660 32.49 -9.99 5.80
CA ASN A 660 31.54 -10.94 5.25
C ASN A 660 31.51 -12.22 6.10
N SER A 661 30.38 -12.94 6.11
CA SER A 661 30.22 -14.26 6.74
C SER A 661 31.40 -15.21 6.45
N VAL A 662 31.91 -15.22 5.21
CA VAL A 662 32.99 -16.15 4.79
C VAL A 662 34.38 -15.82 5.36
N ASN A 663 34.52 -14.70 6.09
CA ASN A 663 35.78 -14.33 6.74
C ASN A 663 35.96 -14.99 8.12
N PHE A 664 34.91 -15.60 8.67
CA PHE A 664 34.98 -16.24 9.98
C PHE A 664 35.87 -17.51 9.93
N PRO A 665 36.64 -17.79 11.00
CA PRO A 665 37.56 -18.93 11.05
C PRO A 665 36.84 -20.28 10.93
N GLU A 666 35.54 -20.35 11.26
CA GLU A 666 34.70 -21.54 11.07
C GLU A 666 34.53 -21.96 9.59
N PHE A 667 34.80 -21.06 8.63
CA PHE A 667 34.80 -21.36 7.19
C PHE A 667 36.17 -21.83 6.66
N VAL A 668 37.19 -21.90 7.53
CA VAL A 668 38.53 -22.35 7.17
C VAL A 668 38.64 -23.86 7.36
N THR A 669 39.23 -24.54 6.38
CA THR A 669 39.58 -25.97 6.50
C THR A 669 41.06 -26.20 6.20
N THR A 670 41.54 -27.40 6.49
CA THR A 670 42.91 -27.83 6.17
C THR A 670 43.23 -27.84 4.68
N GLU A 671 42.21 -27.98 3.82
CA GLU A 671 42.37 -28.06 2.36
C GLU A 671 42.47 -26.67 1.69
N ASP A 672 42.19 -25.58 2.41
CA ASP A 672 42.18 -24.21 1.88
C ASP A 672 43.51 -23.83 1.21
N ARG A 673 44.64 -24.31 1.76
CA ARG A 673 45.98 -24.01 1.24
C ARG A 673 46.27 -24.65 -0.12
N LEU A 674 45.51 -25.67 -0.51
CA LEU A 674 45.69 -26.42 -1.75
C LEU A 674 44.80 -25.91 -2.90
N MET A 675 43.81 -25.05 -2.59
CA MET A 675 42.86 -24.54 -3.57
C MET A 675 43.31 -23.20 -4.15
N SER A 676 42.96 -22.94 -5.41
CA SER A 676 43.07 -21.60 -5.98
C SER A 676 42.11 -20.63 -5.27
N SER A 677 42.39 -19.32 -5.37
CA SER A 677 41.53 -18.27 -4.79
C SER A 677 40.07 -18.41 -5.24
N LYS A 678 39.85 -18.70 -6.53
CA LYS A 678 38.50 -18.90 -7.09
C LYS A 678 37.79 -20.12 -6.51
N GLU A 679 38.48 -21.26 -6.40
CA GLU A 679 37.91 -22.49 -5.82
C GLU A 679 37.56 -22.30 -4.34
N LEU A 680 38.43 -21.61 -3.60
CA LEU A 680 38.21 -21.28 -2.19
C LEU A 680 36.96 -20.40 -2.01
N THR A 681 36.82 -19.33 -2.81
CA THR A 681 35.65 -18.45 -2.79
C THR A 681 34.36 -19.23 -3.08
N GLU A 682 34.35 -20.06 -4.12
CA GLU A 682 33.16 -20.84 -4.49
C GLU A 682 32.78 -21.88 -3.43
N ARG A 683 33.77 -22.52 -2.80
CA ARG A 683 33.48 -23.44 -1.69
C ARG A 683 32.88 -22.73 -0.49
N ARG A 684 33.47 -21.61 -0.04
CA ARG A 684 32.93 -20.83 1.09
C ARG A 684 31.53 -20.29 0.81
N LYS A 685 31.27 -19.85 -0.43
CA LYS A 685 29.92 -19.48 -0.89
C LYS A 685 28.95 -20.67 -0.79
N SER A 686 29.36 -21.85 -1.21
CA SER A 686 28.56 -23.08 -1.11
C SER A 686 28.24 -23.44 0.34
N ASP A 687 29.23 -23.35 1.24
CA ASP A 687 29.04 -23.60 2.67
C ASP A 687 28.05 -22.61 3.27
N LEU A 688 28.17 -21.31 2.94
CA LEU A 688 27.24 -20.29 3.41
C LEU A 688 25.80 -20.54 2.96
N LEU A 689 25.59 -20.96 1.71
CA LEU A 689 24.27 -21.35 1.22
C LEU A 689 23.71 -22.57 1.95
N ALA A 690 24.56 -23.55 2.29
CA ALA A 690 24.12 -24.72 3.05
C ALA A 690 23.62 -24.33 4.45
N VAL A 691 24.26 -23.36 5.10
CA VAL A 691 23.79 -22.79 6.37
C VAL A 691 22.50 -21.98 6.18
N ALA A 692 22.39 -21.21 5.09
CA ALA A 692 21.16 -20.47 4.78
C ALA A 692 19.95 -21.40 4.55
N GLU A 693 20.18 -22.57 3.96
CA GLU A 693 19.14 -23.59 3.79
C GLU A 693 18.75 -24.24 5.12
N TYR A 694 19.68 -24.35 6.08
CA TYR A 694 19.33 -24.75 7.45
C TYR A 694 18.38 -23.74 8.10
N GLU A 695 18.67 -22.44 8.01
CA GLU A 695 17.80 -21.39 8.54
C GLU A 695 16.44 -21.37 7.84
N ARG A 696 16.38 -21.63 6.52
CA ARG A 696 15.11 -21.78 5.79
C ARG A 696 14.24 -22.91 6.33
N ARG A 697 14.83 -24.07 6.67
CA ARG A 697 14.08 -25.18 7.28
C ARG A 697 13.55 -24.82 8.67
N CYS A 698 14.31 -24.06 9.46
CA CYS A 698 13.85 -23.57 10.75
C CYS A 698 12.68 -22.59 10.58
N LEU A 699 12.79 -21.63 9.66
CA LEU A 699 11.71 -20.72 9.32
C LEU A 699 10.43 -21.47 8.88
N ALA A 700 10.57 -22.47 8.01
CA ALA A 700 9.44 -23.27 7.53
C ALA A 700 8.69 -23.98 8.67
N ARG A 701 9.41 -24.47 9.69
CA ARG A 701 8.79 -25.07 10.88
C ARG A 701 7.97 -24.05 11.66
N VAL A 702 8.54 -22.89 11.96
CA VAL A 702 7.86 -21.84 12.74
C VAL A 702 6.68 -21.25 11.97
N ILE A 703 6.78 -21.13 10.65
CA ILE A 703 5.64 -20.74 9.80
C ILE A 703 4.49 -21.75 9.92
N GLY A 704 4.78 -23.05 9.97
CA GLY A 704 3.76 -24.08 10.21
C GLY A 704 3.02 -23.88 11.54
N GLU A 705 3.74 -23.57 12.62
CA GLU A 705 3.15 -23.27 13.93
C GLU A 705 2.32 -21.97 13.92
N LEU A 706 2.76 -20.97 13.15
CA LEU A 706 2.03 -19.71 12.98
C LEU A 706 0.76 -19.89 12.15
N ASP A 707 0.76 -20.76 11.14
CA ASP A 707 -0.41 -21.06 10.30
C ASP A 707 -1.53 -21.75 11.12
N GLU A 708 -1.16 -22.58 12.09
CA GLU A 708 -2.11 -23.23 13.01
C GLU A 708 -2.65 -22.26 14.08
N SER A 709 -1.88 -21.24 14.46
CA SER A 709 -2.19 -20.39 15.61
C SER A 709 -2.74 -19.00 15.26
N LEU A 710 -2.40 -18.42 14.11
CA LEU A 710 -2.89 -17.12 13.65
C LEU A 710 -4.18 -17.24 12.83
N ASP A 711 -4.97 -16.17 12.76
CA ASP A 711 -6.11 -16.17 11.85
C ASP A 711 -5.64 -16.14 10.38
N ALA A 712 -6.40 -16.80 9.50
CA ALA A 712 -6.04 -16.98 8.10
C ALA A 712 -5.76 -15.66 7.35
N LYS A 713 -6.45 -14.55 7.70
CA LYS A 713 -6.21 -13.25 7.05
C LYS A 713 -4.88 -12.67 7.49
N THR A 714 -4.56 -12.73 8.79
CA THR A 714 -3.26 -12.30 9.30
C THR A 714 -2.13 -13.12 8.70
N MET A 715 -2.28 -14.45 8.64
CA MET A 715 -1.25 -15.32 8.08
C MET A 715 -1.04 -15.07 6.58
N GLN A 716 -2.11 -14.86 5.80
CA GLN A 716 -2.00 -14.48 4.37
C GLN A 716 -1.22 -13.17 4.17
N LYS A 717 -1.41 -12.19 5.07
CA LYS A 717 -0.66 -10.94 5.02
C LYS A 717 0.80 -11.14 5.43
N LEU A 718 1.05 -11.93 6.48
CA LEU A 718 2.41 -12.26 6.94
C LEU A 718 3.22 -12.99 5.87
N ALA A 719 2.59 -13.93 5.15
CA ALA A 719 3.19 -14.64 4.03
C ALA A 719 3.71 -13.68 2.95
N LEU A 720 3.08 -12.52 2.73
CA LEU A 720 3.61 -11.51 1.80
C LEU A 720 4.97 -11.00 2.25
N PHE A 721 5.12 -10.59 3.51
CA PHE A 721 6.39 -10.08 4.01
C PHE A 721 7.50 -11.13 3.93
N ILE A 722 7.20 -12.37 4.34
CA ILE A 722 8.11 -13.51 4.24
C ILE A 722 8.57 -13.70 2.79
N GLN A 723 7.63 -13.73 1.85
CA GLN A 723 7.93 -13.97 0.43
C GLN A 723 8.72 -12.82 -0.21
N VAL A 724 8.41 -11.56 0.12
CA VAL A 724 9.18 -10.40 -0.33
C VAL A 724 10.61 -10.46 0.19
N THR A 725 10.77 -10.84 1.45
CA THR A 725 12.08 -10.94 2.11
C THR A 725 12.92 -12.06 1.49
N ASP A 726 12.35 -13.26 1.30
CA ASP A 726 13.05 -14.37 0.62
C ASP A 726 13.40 -14.03 -0.83
N LEU A 727 12.50 -13.33 -1.55
CA LEU A 727 12.74 -12.91 -2.94
C LEU A 727 13.99 -12.03 -3.09
N TYR A 728 14.29 -11.14 -2.13
CA TYR A 728 15.55 -10.39 -2.16
C TYR A 728 16.77 -11.32 -2.12
N GLY A 729 16.72 -12.38 -1.31
CA GLY A 729 17.73 -13.43 -1.29
C GLY A 729 17.86 -14.14 -2.64
N GLN A 730 16.74 -14.53 -3.25
CA GLN A 730 16.72 -15.19 -4.56
C GLN A 730 17.29 -14.31 -5.69
N ILE A 731 17.10 -12.99 -5.61
CA ILE A 731 17.68 -12.05 -6.58
C ILE A 731 19.21 -12.09 -6.56
N TYR A 732 19.85 -12.21 -5.38
CA TYR A 732 21.30 -12.34 -5.27
C TYR A 732 21.80 -13.63 -5.93
N VAL A 733 21.13 -14.76 -5.64
CA VAL A 733 21.45 -16.06 -6.23
C VAL A 733 21.31 -16.04 -7.75
N ALA A 734 20.21 -15.50 -8.27
CA ALA A 734 19.95 -15.43 -9.70
C ALA A 734 20.97 -14.55 -10.46
N ARG A 735 21.41 -13.44 -9.84
CA ARG A 735 22.45 -12.57 -10.43
C ARG A 735 23.80 -13.27 -10.50
N ASP A 736 24.20 -13.97 -9.44
CA ASP A 736 25.46 -14.72 -9.40
C ASP A 736 25.46 -15.85 -10.47
N ILE A 737 24.35 -16.59 -10.61
CA ILE A 737 24.19 -17.59 -11.68
C ILE A 737 24.26 -16.93 -13.08
N GLY A 738 23.60 -15.79 -13.28
CA GLY A 738 23.62 -15.07 -14.55
C GLY A 738 25.01 -14.58 -14.96
N ILE A 739 25.81 -14.10 -13.99
CA ILE A 739 27.21 -13.73 -14.21
C ILE A 739 28.02 -14.96 -14.65
N ARG A 740 27.88 -16.09 -13.93
CA ARG A 740 28.59 -17.34 -14.27
C ARG A 740 28.30 -17.83 -15.69
N HIS A 741 27.04 -17.78 -16.13
CA HIS A 741 26.69 -18.15 -17.50
C HIS A 741 27.31 -17.21 -18.55
N MET A 742 27.38 -15.90 -18.28
CA MET A 742 28.03 -14.94 -19.18
C MET A 742 29.55 -15.14 -19.27
N GLU A 743 30.21 -15.43 -18.16
CA GLU A 743 31.64 -15.74 -18.13
C GLU A 743 31.96 -17.05 -18.87
N ALA A 744 31.14 -18.09 -18.68
CA ALA A 744 31.28 -19.36 -19.39
C ALA A 744 31.02 -19.24 -20.90
N ALA A 745 30.10 -18.36 -21.31
CA ALA A 745 29.78 -18.13 -22.72
C ALA A 745 30.81 -17.26 -23.46
N ASN A 746 31.72 -16.58 -22.74
CA ASN A 746 32.67 -15.64 -23.36
C ASN A 746 34.10 -15.77 -22.79
N PRO A 747 34.79 -16.91 -23.01
CA PRO A 747 36.10 -17.19 -22.42
C PRO A 747 37.25 -16.30 -22.94
N ARG A 748 37.03 -15.46 -23.99
CA ARG A 748 38.09 -14.72 -24.70
C ARG A 748 38.33 -13.27 -24.23
N ARG A 749 37.86 -12.87 -23.04
CA ARG A 749 38.10 -11.52 -22.49
C ARG A 749 39.22 -11.45 -21.44
N LYS A 750 39.92 -12.56 -21.19
CA LYS A 750 41.05 -12.64 -20.24
C LYS A 750 42.35 -13.07 -20.93
N GLU A 751 42.68 -12.45 -22.05
CA GLU A 751 44.04 -12.43 -22.61
C GLU A 751 44.50 -10.99 -22.80
#